data_AF-A0A374UQ54-F1
#
_entry.id   AF-A0A374UQ54-F1
#
_cell.length_a   1.000
_cell.length_b   1.000
_cell.length_c   1.000
_cell.angle_alpha   90.00
_cell.angle_beta   90.00
_cell.angle_gamma   90.00
#
_symmetry.space_group_name_H-M   'P 1'
#
loop_
_entity.id
_entity.type
_entity.pdbx_description
1 polymer ?
#
loop_
_entity_poly.entity_id
_entity_poly.type
_entity_poly.pdbx_seq_one_letter_code
_entity_poly.pdbx_strand_id
1 'polypeptide(L)'
;MKRSIKYISVLLSALITAGCCSTVFSAATISDYTDSVKAIYEKIEDGKKVLYDESKNEISLEELNDDTGNAKNNLPKSYDLRDYGRVSKVKSQGSEGYCWAFASVASMESSILSQSELRNKIGENPNEKLDLSEAGLVWYIHSGTVDKESPFYNDYINDASKGSNGGVSETLAISLNSGYGTYPQSLCPYDSIKDGFSDTLRHYSDYRLKDYSELSNDRDTLKSKIMGGGAITVHYPSINECYSSDFANYYSDDTCIPTSDSHLIVIVGWDDNYSKDNFTGKVKPKNDGAWLCKNSWGDRYGDDGYVWISYDTANISFAQYIMQGNDAYDNEYQNCIVTDGLGYNYNGAANVFTAESDEQLKQISFKTIGAYDYTASVYALDADFTNPKDGKLLTTFSGKINNNGIHYLDVKDNVYLASGQKFSVVIEANNDSSFMSFSSSECVGKLSKEKSGYVLSSGKWQDVITQQKQTRAYASIKAFTSYTDNSETINKLKSAITDAENIDKDKIKYEEYAQLLNNQITASKALLTDTACSVQDINNAVILLKYYFEKAIDTPYEINNIDDYLKLVEISNKSGYIPQKISLNADLDFSDYGKEVSPICNAEGNFSSDFYGNNHTIKNIKISSVSAYGNTMSGLFGSLQSAKITDLTIENADVAPASRSGILSAYAQYATILNCTVKNCVVNYDYYSSTQSSGAISGEFWYSVASYCNVENCTIYGQYAGELAFAIQSIFSYCNLSNNRVYATNGLSVFDNANSKTSNLYFFPTPANSDIFVEMQDDFIRVSSLLHTVTSCTSETVKLTKSDKYYYVDKNSLTDNNFVLLNIDYVDKDNNYNYRVNLKDKSLILISINYTPSETFEIPSEYLGQPVTELSETFLNSTDTSNIKTLIFPDSLVTLENVSIKQVFNLENLVIGNGIKEIPDRFANYRYNLKTVKLGNNVEKIGKNAFESCEALTEINLPESVKYIDDFAFTGCSFEKILIGKNVEYIGNSAIGYLNYALGNKNYSIIKNPNYVINGYSSTAAEKYASNNKIKFVDLNTQSPDMEQTYTNIDDLIAGDINLDNKVDINDVTLLQNFITGNVEFNDFQYKNSAVTHYYETISVNNVTEIQRYLSGKIDSLEIYSVG
;
A
#
# COMPACT_ATOMS: atom_id res chain seq x y z
N MET A 1 4.22 50.61 34.39
CA MET A 1 3.16 50.34 35.38
C MET A 1 2.15 49.38 34.73
N LYS A 2 1.71 48.38 35.50
CA LYS A 2 0.90 47.18 35.19
C LYS A 2 -0.25 47.28 34.16
N ARG A 3 -0.49 46.12 33.48
CA ARG A 3 -1.70 45.59 32.77
C ARG A 3 -2.05 46.26 31.42
N SER A 4 -2.25 45.56 30.29
CA SER A 4 -3.34 44.60 29.99
C SER A 4 -3.08 43.90 28.62
N ILE A 5 -3.19 42.56 28.48
CA ILE A 5 -4.26 41.76 27.81
C ILE A 5 -4.16 41.57 26.25
N LYS A 6 -3.94 40.29 25.87
CA LYS A 6 -4.44 39.44 24.73
C LYS A 6 -4.19 39.76 23.24
N TYR A 7 -3.98 38.65 22.51
CA TYR A 7 -3.87 38.41 21.04
C TYR A 7 -2.50 38.81 20.46
N ILE A 8 -1.67 37.93 19.88
CA ILE A 8 -1.92 37.06 18.71
C ILE A 8 -0.98 35.84 18.79
N SER A 9 -1.55 34.64 18.76
CA SER A 9 -0.94 33.40 18.29
C SER A 9 -1.35 33.17 16.83
N VAL A 10 -0.52 32.45 16.06
CA VAL A 10 -0.64 32.08 14.64
C VAL A 10 0.23 32.93 13.71
N LEU A 11 1.48 32.49 13.52
CA LEU A 11 2.25 32.47 12.27
C LEU A 11 3.72 32.15 12.59
N LEU A 12 4.06 30.86 12.65
CA LEU A 12 5.35 30.30 12.18
C LEU A 12 5.30 28.77 12.33
N SER A 13 4.63 28.12 11.38
CA SER A 13 4.72 26.68 11.14
C SER A 13 4.65 26.44 9.64
N ALA A 14 5.79 26.61 8.97
CA ALA A 14 6.04 26.07 7.64
C ALA A 14 7.56 25.95 7.45
N LEU A 15 7.98 24.76 7.02
CA LEU A 15 9.35 24.29 6.69
C LEU A 15 10.18 23.73 7.86
N ILE A 16 10.07 22.41 8.08
CA ILE A 16 11.14 21.42 7.90
C ILE A 16 10.50 20.04 7.82
N THR A 17 10.75 19.36 6.71
CA THR A 17 10.54 17.93 6.47
C THR A 17 11.76 17.15 6.96
N ALA A 18 11.58 16.25 7.92
CA ALA A 18 12.34 15.01 8.13
C ALA A 18 11.54 14.16 9.14
N GLY A 19 11.44 12.86 8.89
CA GLY A 19 10.72 11.91 9.74
C GLY A 19 11.28 11.85 11.16
N CYS A 20 10.42 11.36 12.07
CA CYS A 20 10.56 11.31 13.54
C CYS A 20 10.35 12.64 14.30
N CYS A 21 9.51 12.53 15.33
CA CYS A 21 9.22 13.48 16.41
C CYS A 21 8.39 14.73 16.09
N SER A 22 7.17 14.78 16.64
CA SER A 22 6.78 15.89 17.53
C SER A 22 5.47 15.61 18.27
N THR A 23 5.55 15.41 19.60
CA THR A 23 4.48 15.79 20.53
C THR A 23 5.09 16.65 21.63
N VAL A 24 4.43 17.76 21.94
CA VAL A 24 4.91 18.85 22.79
C VAL A 24 4.57 18.53 24.25
N PHE A 25 5.57 18.44 25.14
CA PHE A 25 5.39 18.21 26.58
C PHE A 25 5.31 19.53 27.36
N SER A 26 4.36 19.64 28.29
CA SER A 26 4.29 20.74 29.28
C SER A 26 4.66 20.24 30.68
N ALA A 27 5.64 20.88 31.32
CA ALA A 27 6.05 20.64 32.70
C ALA A 27 5.19 21.44 33.70
N ALA A 28 4.84 20.84 34.84
CA ALA A 28 4.29 21.55 35.99
C ALA A 28 4.93 21.09 37.31
N THR A 29 5.44 22.05 38.08
CA THR A 29 6.20 21.97 39.33
C THR A 29 5.32 22.11 40.57
N ILE A 30 5.56 21.34 41.66
CA ILE A 30 5.14 21.69 43.04
C ILE A 30 6.20 21.26 44.08
N SER A 31 6.43 22.12 45.09
CA SER A 31 7.51 22.13 46.09
C SER A 31 7.08 21.74 47.54
N ASP A 32 8.07 21.25 48.30
CA ASP A 32 8.33 21.30 49.77
C ASP A 32 7.36 20.73 50.83
N TYR A 33 7.86 19.77 51.64
CA TYR A 33 7.96 19.83 53.12
C TYR A 33 8.83 18.66 53.67
N THR A 34 9.66 18.94 54.67
CA THR A 34 10.62 18.04 55.35
C THR A 34 10.04 17.42 56.63
N ASP A 35 10.40 16.15 56.94
CA ASP A 35 11.00 15.72 58.24
C ASP A 35 11.05 14.17 58.42
N SER A 36 12.25 13.62 58.23
CA SER A 36 13.00 12.72 59.13
C SER A 36 12.59 11.23 59.42
N VAL A 37 13.46 10.32 58.91
CA VAL A 37 14.12 9.09 59.49
C VAL A 37 13.36 7.74 59.65
N LYS A 38 13.96 6.59 59.21
CA LYS A 38 14.48 5.41 60.00
C LYS A 38 14.49 4.04 59.28
N ALA A 39 15.42 3.16 59.67
CA ALA A 39 15.92 1.99 58.92
C ALA A 39 15.26 0.64 59.30
N ILE A 40 15.24 -0.32 58.35
CA ILE A 40 14.63 -1.67 58.43
C ILE A 40 15.73 -2.74 58.40
N TYR A 41 15.57 -3.89 59.08
CA TYR A 41 16.48 -5.04 58.97
C TYR A 41 15.77 -6.40 58.78
N GLU A 42 16.44 -7.32 58.07
CA GLU A 42 15.91 -8.60 57.57
C GLU A 42 16.43 -9.79 58.42
N LYS A 43 15.60 -10.83 58.59
CA LYS A 43 16.01 -12.13 59.15
C LYS A 43 15.36 -13.30 58.41
N ILE A 44 16.09 -14.43 58.30
CA ILE A 44 15.60 -15.68 57.72
C ILE A 44 15.16 -16.61 58.86
N GLU A 45 13.89 -17.01 58.86
CA GLU A 45 13.32 -17.97 59.81
C GLU A 45 12.56 -19.06 59.03
N ASP A 46 12.81 -20.34 59.35
CA ASP A 46 12.20 -21.51 58.70
C ASP A 46 12.19 -21.51 57.15
N GLY A 47 13.27 -20.99 56.54
CA GLY A 47 13.44 -20.96 55.09
C GLY A 47 12.62 -19.88 54.37
N LYS A 48 11.99 -18.96 55.09
CA LYS A 48 11.27 -17.80 54.55
C LYS A 48 11.89 -16.49 55.07
N LYS A 49 11.93 -15.46 54.21
CA LYS A 49 12.36 -14.11 54.59
C LYS A 49 11.23 -13.40 55.31
N VAL A 50 11.50 -12.85 56.50
CA VAL A 50 10.54 -12.08 57.30
C VAL A 50 11.14 -10.70 57.62
N LEU A 51 10.36 -9.63 57.42
CA LEU A 51 10.77 -8.24 57.58
C LEU A 51 10.23 -7.66 58.89
N TYR A 52 11.06 -6.89 59.61
CA TYR A 52 10.71 -6.33 60.92
C TYR A 52 10.91 -4.81 60.97
N ASP A 53 10.01 -4.13 61.70
CA ASP A 53 10.18 -2.72 62.08
C ASP A 53 11.21 -2.55 63.23
N GLU A 54 11.52 -1.31 63.61
CA GLU A 54 12.44 -1.02 64.72
C GLU A 54 11.94 -1.54 66.09
N SER A 55 10.65 -1.85 66.20
CA SER A 55 10.00 -2.39 67.40
C SER A 55 9.93 -3.92 67.41
N LYS A 56 10.46 -4.59 66.38
CA LYS A 56 10.42 -6.05 66.17
C LYS A 56 9.03 -6.61 65.92
N ASN A 57 8.10 -5.79 65.42
CA ASN A 57 6.85 -6.29 64.88
C ASN A 57 7.09 -6.79 63.46
N GLU A 58 6.47 -7.92 63.11
CA GLU A 58 6.51 -8.49 61.76
C GLU A 58 5.64 -7.65 60.82
N ILE A 59 6.19 -7.27 59.67
CA ILE A 59 5.49 -6.52 58.62
C ILE A 59 4.99 -7.52 57.57
N SER A 60 3.69 -7.47 57.24
CA SER A 60 3.12 -8.36 56.23
C SER A 60 3.45 -7.90 54.80
N LEU A 61 3.65 -8.83 53.87
CA LEU A 61 3.92 -8.53 52.45
C LEU A 61 2.77 -7.77 51.75
N GLU A 62 1.55 -7.84 52.29
CA GLU A 62 0.37 -7.13 51.80
C GLU A 62 0.42 -5.62 52.11
N GLU A 63 1.09 -5.20 53.18
CA GLU A 63 1.30 -3.77 53.50
C GLU A 63 2.37 -3.09 52.61
N LEU A 64 3.17 -3.86 51.87
CA LEU A 64 4.14 -3.37 50.87
C LEU A 64 3.52 -3.12 49.48
N ASN A 65 2.31 -3.62 49.23
CA ASN A 65 1.59 -3.52 47.96
C ASN A 65 0.45 -2.47 47.97
N ASP A 66 0.26 -1.73 49.06
CA ASP A 66 -0.71 -0.63 49.12
C ASP A 66 -0.14 0.65 48.47
N ASP A 67 -0.49 0.87 47.20
CA ASP A 67 0.00 1.96 46.35
C ASP A 67 -0.70 3.32 46.63
N THR A 68 -1.37 3.49 47.79
CA THR A 68 -2.14 4.72 48.07
C THR A 68 -1.69 5.55 49.28
N GLY A 69 -0.57 5.24 49.91
CA GLY A 69 -0.01 6.18 50.88
C GLY A 69 1.31 5.79 51.53
N ASN A 70 2.44 6.16 50.92
CA ASN A 70 3.72 6.59 51.56
C ASN A 70 4.96 6.42 50.63
N ALA A 71 4.91 6.89 49.38
CA ALA A 71 6.05 6.79 48.46
C ALA A 71 7.15 7.85 48.72
N LYS A 72 7.66 7.97 49.95
CA LYS A 72 8.88 8.75 50.24
C LYS A 72 9.85 8.15 51.26
N ASN A 73 9.54 7.02 51.89
CA ASN A 73 10.43 6.46 52.92
C ASN A 73 10.93 5.06 52.51
N ASN A 74 12.23 5.00 52.16
CA ASN A 74 13.09 3.82 51.99
C ASN A 74 13.15 3.12 50.61
N LEU A 75 13.35 3.87 49.51
CA LEU A 75 13.89 3.27 48.28
C LEU A 75 15.37 2.87 48.51
N PRO A 76 15.80 1.65 48.12
CA PRO A 76 17.18 1.24 48.29
C PRO A 76 18.11 2.05 47.37
N LYS A 77 19.36 2.24 47.81
CA LYS A 77 20.37 2.96 47.02
C LYS A 77 20.74 2.25 45.73
N SER A 78 20.59 0.93 45.67
CA SER A 78 20.75 0.13 44.47
C SER A 78 19.71 -0.98 44.46
N TYR A 79 19.31 -1.40 43.26
CA TYR A 79 18.34 -2.46 43.04
C TYR A 79 18.58 -3.08 41.67
N ASP A 80 18.48 -4.40 41.57
CA ASP A 80 18.71 -5.13 40.33
C ASP A 80 17.65 -6.23 40.19
N LEU A 81 16.78 -6.14 39.17
CA LEU A 81 15.74 -7.14 38.91
C LEU A 81 16.33 -8.53 38.59
N ARG A 82 17.58 -8.63 38.17
CA ARG A 82 18.26 -9.90 37.88
C ARG A 82 18.40 -10.74 39.15
N ASP A 83 18.71 -10.12 40.29
CA ASP A 83 18.86 -10.78 41.59
C ASP A 83 17.56 -11.48 42.05
N TYR A 84 16.42 -11.05 41.52
CA TYR A 84 15.10 -11.59 41.83
C TYR A 84 14.53 -12.52 40.75
N GLY A 85 15.29 -12.74 39.67
CA GLY A 85 14.84 -13.53 38.51
C GLY A 85 13.66 -12.87 37.79
N ARG A 86 13.65 -11.53 37.70
CA ARG A 86 12.58 -10.73 37.08
C ARG A 86 12.96 -10.17 35.71
N VAL A 87 14.00 -10.72 35.10
CA VAL A 87 14.53 -10.32 33.79
C VAL A 87 14.78 -11.58 32.97
N SER A 88 14.26 -11.62 31.75
CA SER A 88 14.52 -12.68 30.76
C SER A 88 15.91 -12.54 30.13
N LYS A 89 16.35 -13.55 29.38
CA LYS A 89 17.64 -13.55 28.65
C LYS A 89 17.82 -12.35 27.70
N VAL A 90 19.06 -11.88 27.53
CA VAL A 90 19.41 -10.88 26.50
C VAL A 90 19.24 -11.50 25.11
N LYS A 91 18.60 -10.76 24.20
CA LYS A 91 18.38 -11.16 22.80
C LYS A 91 19.12 -10.19 21.86
N SER A 92 19.21 -10.54 20.57
CA SER A 92 19.87 -9.72 19.54
C SER A 92 18.91 -9.39 18.39
N GLN A 93 18.82 -8.11 18.05
CA GLN A 93 18.00 -7.59 16.95
C GLN A 93 18.73 -7.54 15.59
N GLY A 94 19.98 -7.99 15.52
CA GLY A 94 20.80 -7.87 14.31
C GLY A 94 20.83 -6.44 13.75
N SER A 95 20.68 -6.30 12.43
CA SER A 95 20.72 -5.02 11.70
C SER A 95 19.35 -4.43 11.36
N GLU A 96 18.26 -5.04 11.83
CA GLU A 96 16.90 -4.81 11.31
C GLU A 96 16.11 -3.71 12.06
N GLY A 97 16.76 -2.86 12.87
CA GLY A 97 16.10 -1.68 13.48
C GLY A 97 14.97 -1.94 14.49
N TYR A 98 14.76 -3.18 14.96
CA TYR A 98 13.63 -3.56 15.82
C TYR A 98 13.78 -3.28 17.32
N CYS A 99 14.66 -2.37 17.73
CA CYS A 99 14.92 -2.08 19.16
C CYS A 99 13.65 -1.78 19.96
N TRP A 100 12.70 -1.10 19.34
CA TRP A 100 11.41 -0.76 19.92
C TRP A 100 10.59 -2.00 20.30
N ALA A 101 10.62 -3.04 19.47
CA ALA A 101 9.91 -4.29 19.73
C ALA A 101 10.61 -5.11 20.83
N PHE A 102 11.94 -5.23 20.78
CA PHE A 102 12.72 -5.93 21.80
C PHE A 102 12.58 -5.30 23.18
N ALA A 103 12.64 -3.97 23.27
CA ALA A 103 12.47 -3.29 24.56
C ALA A 103 11.04 -3.44 25.10
N SER A 104 10.03 -3.31 24.24
CA SER A 104 8.63 -3.52 24.63
C SER A 104 8.40 -4.93 25.13
N VAL A 105 8.86 -5.95 24.40
CA VAL A 105 8.78 -7.36 24.80
C VAL A 105 9.55 -7.61 26.10
N ALA A 106 10.76 -7.07 26.26
CA ALA A 106 11.51 -7.21 27.51
C ALA A 106 10.80 -6.58 28.72
N SER A 107 10.07 -5.47 28.52
CA SER A 107 9.22 -4.86 29.56
C SER A 107 8.02 -5.76 29.88
N MET A 108 7.34 -6.33 28.88
CA MET A 108 6.25 -7.29 29.05
C MET A 108 6.71 -8.54 29.82
N GLU A 109 7.83 -9.14 29.41
CA GLU A 109 8.41 -10.33 30.05
C GLU A 109 8.77 -10.03 31.51
N SER A 110 9.39 -8.87 31.78
CA SER A 110 9.71 -8.47 33.15
C SER A 110 8.45 -8.23 33.99
N SER A 111 7.38 -7.67 33.42
CA SER A 111 6.10 -7.52 34.10
C SER A 111 5.47 -8.86 34.50
N ILE A 112 5.51 -9.84 33.59
CA ILE A 112 5.02 -11.20 33.86
C ILE A 112 5.83 -11.84 35.00
N LEU A 113 7.15 -11.75 34.94
CA LEU A 113 8.04 -12.30 35.98
C LEU A 113 7.92 -11.56 37.33
N SER A 114 7.41 -10.33 37.31
CA SER A 114 7.20 -9.51 38.50
C SER A 114 5.92 -9.85 39.26
N GLN A 115 5.00 -10.58 38.63
CA GLN A 115 3.72 -10.95 39.21
C GLN A 115 3.76 -12.41 39.65
N SER A 116 3.58 -12.66 40.95
CA SER A 116 3.71 -14.00 41.54
C SER A 116 2.79 -15.02 40.90
N GLU A 117 1.54 -14.65 40.61
CA GLU A 117 0.56 -15.55 39.97
C GLU A 117 0.99 -15.97 38.57
N LEU A 118 1.37 -15.02 37.71
CA LEU A 118 1.80 -15.31 36.34
C LEU A 118 3.15 -16.04 36.31
N ARG A 119 4.10 -15.61 37.15
CA ARG A 119 5.39 -16.28 37.31
C ARG A 119 5.23 -17.74 37.73
N ASN A 120 4.31 -18.03 38.64
CA ASN A 120 4.05 -19.40 39.10
C ASN A 120 3.42 -20.27 38.00
N LYS A 121 2.61 -19.70 37.09
CA LYS A 121 2.04 -20.43 35.92
C LYS A 121 3.15 -20.94 34.98
N ILE A 122 4.29 -20.27 34.89
CA ILE A 122 5.45 -20.70 34.06
C ILE A 122 6.22 -21.88 34.69
N GLY A 123 6.17 -21.99 36.03
CA GLY A 123 6.85 -23.04 36.80
C GLY A 123 8.31 -22.74 37.12
N GLU A 124 9.14 -23.78 37.26
CA GLU A 124 10.55 -23.64 37.64
C GLU A 124 11.37 -22.86 36.62
N ASN A 125 12.30 -22.02 37.10
CA ASN A 125 13.18 -21.13 36.31
C ASN A 125 12.43 -20.28 35.27
N PRO A 126 11.44 -19.47 35.69
CA PRO A 126 10.53 -18.79 34.77
C PRO A 126 11.25 -17.74 33.90
N ASN A 127 12.32 -17.13 34.41
CA ASN A 127 13.15 -16.17 33.68
C ASN A 127 13.98 -16.79 32.55
N GLU A 128 14.21 -18.11 32.58
CA GLU A 128 14.90 -18.83 31.51
C GLU A 128 13.91 -19.35 30.45
N LYS A 129 12.67 -19.63 30.84
CA LYS A 129 11.62 -20.21 29.97
C LYS A 129 10.79 -19.17 29.24
N LEU A 130 10.53 -18.01 29.86
CA LEU A 130 9.72 -16.97 29.24
C LEU A 130 10.50 -16.31 28.09
N ASP A 131 10.02 -16.51 26.87
CA ASP A 131 10.62 -16.01 25.64
C ASP A 131 9.52 -15.65 24.65
N LEU A 132 9.04 -14.42 24.74
CA LEU A 132 8.02 -13.88 23.84
C LEU A 132 8.67 -13.45 22.53
N SER A 133 7.90 -13.49 21.45
CA SER A 133 8.33 -13.18 20.10
C SER A 133 8.13 -11.71 19.78
N GLU A 134 9.25 -11.01 19.55
CA GLU A 134 9.24 -9.68 18.94
C GLU A 134 8.67 -9.74 17.52
N ALA A 135 9.06 -10.75 16.75
CA ALA A 135 8.72 -10.84 15.34
C ALA A 135 7.24 -11.10 15.09
N GLY A 136 6.58 -11.96 15.87
CA GLY A 136 5.15 -12.19 15.72
C GLY A 136 4.34 -10.93 16.00
N LEU A 137 4.68 -10.21 17.07
CA LEU A 137 4.03 -8.94 17.44
C LEU A 137 4.19 -7.88 16.35
N VAL A 138 5.41 -7.71 15.83
CA VAL A 138 5.68 -6.81 14.72
C VAL A 138 4.97 -7.28 13.45
N TRP A 139 4.98 -8.58 13.15
CA TRP A 139 4.44 -9.08 11.90
C TRP A 139 2.93 -8.93 11.82
N TYR A 140 2.17 -9.35 12.83
CA TYR A 140 0.71 -9.42 12.72
C TYR A 140 0.01 -8.06 12.73
N ILE A 141 0.59 -7.05 13.41
CA ILE A 141 0.06 -5.68 13.34
C ILE A 141 0.26 -5.06 11.94
N HIS A 142 1.30 -5.49 11.21
CA HIS A 142 1.63 -4.97 9.87
C HIS A 142 1.19 -5.89 8.70
N SER A 143 0.83 -7.15 8.94
CA SER A 143 0.38 -8.09 7.89
C SER A 143 -1.13 -8.36 8.02
N GLY A 144 -1.93 -7.63 7.25
CA GLY A 144 -3.40 -7.72 7.30
C GLY A 144 -4.01 -8.08 5.95
N THR A 145 -4.53 -9.31 5.82
CA THR A 145 -5.23 -9.80 4.61
C THR A 145 -6.74 -9.99 4.80
N VAL A 146 -7.28 -9.67 5.98
CA VAL A 146 -8.71 -9.86 6.28
C VAL A 146 -9.44 -8.55 6.57
N ASP A 147 -8.74 -7.50 7.00
CA ASP A 147 -9.34 -6.19 7.20
C ASP A 147 -8.69 -5.13 6.31
N LYS A 148 -9.25 -4.97 5.09
CA LYS A 148 -8.89 -3.91 4.14
C LYS A 148 -9.20 -2.50 4.65
N GLU A 149 -9.82 -2.41 5.83
CA GLU A 149 -10.31 -1.21 6.47
C GLU A 149 -9.54 -0.88 7.77
N SER A 150 -8.54 -1.69 8.15
CA SER A 150 -7.55 -1.33 9.17
C SER A 150 -6.74 -0.11 8.71
N PRO A 151 -6.47 0.92 9.53
CA PRO A 151 -5.58 2.01 9.12
C PRO A 151 -4.12 1.61 8.95
N PHE A 152 -3.70 0.44 9.47
CA PHE A 152 -2.40 -0.14 9.12
C PHE A 152 -2.43 -0.92 7.80
N TYR A 153 -3.62 -1.10 7.20
CA TYR A 153 -3.76 -1.65 5.85
C TYR A 153 -3.10 -0.70 4.85
N ASN A 154 -2.05 -1.16 4.19
CA ASN A 154 -1.16 -0.41 3.28
C ASN A 154 -0.20 0.60 3.92
N ASP A 155 -0.30 0.93 5.21
CA ASP A 155 0.51 1.98 5.85
C ASP A 155 1.97 1.54 6.08
N TYR A 156 2.17 0.23 6.33
CA TYR A 156 3.50 -0.41 6.38
C TYR A 156 3.62 -1.67 5.50
N ILE A 157 2.52 -2.08 4.87
CA ILE A 157 2.51 -3.15 3.85
C ILE A 157 3.30 -2.73 2.59
N ASN A 158 3.30 -1.44 2.27
CA ASN A 158 4.15 -0.88 1.20
C ASN A 158 5.56 -0.53 1.69
N ASP A 159 5.84 -0.72 2.98
CA ASP A 159 7.17 -0.58 3.53
C ASP A 159 7.90 -1.91 3.36
N ALA A 160 8.77 -1.99 2.34
CA ALA A 160 9.67 -3.12 2.12
C ALA A 160 10.49 -3.48 3.39
N SER A 161 10.60 -2.54 4.34
CA SER A 161 11.28 -2.70 5.61
C SER A 161 10.49 -3.51 6.66
N LYS A 162 9.17 -3.74 6.50
CA LYS A 162 8.33 -4.49 7.47
C LYS A 162 8.51 -4.02 8.92
N GLY A 163 8.61 -2.70 9.15
CA GLY A 163 8.84 -2.09 10.45
C GLY A 163 10.31 -1.96 10.89
N SER A 164 11.27 -2.25 9.99
CA SER A 164 12.71 -2.05 10.24
C SER A 164 13.16 -0.58 10.11
N ASN A 165 12.30 0.30 9.60
CA ASN A 165 12.47 1.76 9.64
C ASN A 165 12.32 2.38 11.06
N GLY A 166 12.18 1.55 12.10
CA GLY A 166 12.03 1.98 13.49
C GLY A 166 10.57 2.08 13.93
N GLY A 167 10.37 2.28 15.23
CA GLY A 167 9.05 2.31 15.86
C GLY A 167 9.11 2.85 17.29
N VAL A 168 7.96 2.97 17.94
CA VAL A 168 7.85 3.43 19.33
C VAL A 168 7.28 2.34 20.22
N SER A 169 7.52 2.47 21.53
CA SER A 169 7.00 1.53 22.53
C SER A 169 5.49 1.33 22.37
N GLU A 170 4.71 2.42 22.22
CA GLU A 170 3.24 2.38 22.13
C GLU A 170 2.69 1.49 21.00
N THR A 171 3.44 1.29 19.91
CA THR A 171 2.98 0.52 18.75
C THR A 171 2.56 -0.90 19.12
N LEU A 172 3.32 -1.59 19.99
CA LEU A 172 2.94 -2.94 20.44
C LEU A 172 1.80 -2.92 21.48
N ALA A 173 1.67 -1.85 22.26
CA ALA A 173 0.52 -1.69 23.15
C ALA A 173 -0.78 -1.55 22.34
N ILE A 174 -0.75 -0.79 21.25
CA ILE A 174 -1.86 -0.71 20.29
C ILE A 174 -2.12 -2.10 19.70
N SER A 175 -1.07 -2.83 19.28
CA SER A 175 -1.21 -4.21 18.76
C SER A 175 -1.96 -5.13 19.72
N LEU A 176 -1.54 -5.16 20.99
CA LEU A 176 -2.18 -6.00 21.99
C LEU A 176 -3.61 -5.56 22.29
N ASN A 177 -3.83 -4.24 22.35
CA ASN A 177 -5.16 -3.67 22.45
C ASN A 177 -6.01 -3.93 21.19
N SER A 178 -5.37 -4.33 20.09
CA SER A 178 -5.89 -4.84 18.82
C SER A 178 -6.72 -6.12 18.88
N GLY A 179 -6.42 -6.96 19.87
CA GLY A 179 -6.74 -8.38 19.85
C GLY A 179 -5.66 -9.26 19.18
N TYR A 180 -4.49 -8.68 18.85
CA TYR A 180 -3.31 -9.47 18.54
C TYR A 180 -2.66 -9.97 19.82
N GLY A 181 -2.02 -11.14 19.75
CA GLY A 181 -1.55 -11.81 20.95
C GLY A 181 -0.07 -11.65 21.26
N THR A 182 0.34 -12.27 22.35
CA THR A 182 1.73 -12.48 22.76
C THR A 182 2.16 -13.88 22.34
N TYR A 183 3.03 -13.96 21.34
CA TYR A 183 3.45 -15.24 20.76
C TYR A 183 4.73 -15.72 21.44
N PRO A 184 4.92 -17.03 21.64
CA PRO A 184 6.20 -17.60 22.02
C PRO A 184 7.20 -17.48 20.87
N GLN A 185 8.47 -17.22 21.19
CA GLN A 185 9.57 -17.21 20.22
C GLN A 185 9.67 -18.52 19.42
N SER A 186 9.25 -19.65 20.00
CA SER A 186 9.23 -20.96 19.33
C SER A 186 8.16 -21.08 18.24
N LEU A 187 7.08 -20.30 18.29
CA LEU A 187 6.02 -20.31 17.28
C LEU A 187 6.26 -19.25 16.20
N CYS A 188 6.79 -18.11 16.59
CA CYS A 188 7.15 -17.00 15.70
C CYS A 188 8.63 -16.62 15.87
N PRO A 189 9.58 -17.38 15.31
CA PRO A 189 11.00 -17.09 15.48
C PRO A 189 11.41 -15.78 14.81
N TYR A 190 12.29 -15.03 15.46
CA TYR A 190 12.76 -13.74 14.96
C TYR A 190 13.42 -13.82 13.58
N ASP A 191 14.24 -14.84 13.36
CA ASP A 191 14.95 -15.04 12.08
C ASP A 191 14.02 -15.31 10.89
N SER A 192 12.76 -15.70 11.16
CA SER A 192 11.74 -15.99 10.14
C SER A 192 10.80 -14.83 9.85
N ILE A 193 11.03 -13.64 10.43
CA ILE A 193 10.15 -12.48 10.24
C ILE A 193 10.03 -12.09 8.74
N LYS A 194 11.07 -12.32 7.94
CA LYS A 194 11.06 -12.02 6.50
C LYS A 194 10.24 -13.02 5.70
N ASP A 195 10.16 -14.27 6.16
CA ASP A 195 9.37 -15.36 5.55
C ASP A 195 7.88 -15.23 5.87
N GLY A 196 7.57 -14.60 7.01
CA GLY A 196 6.22 -14.43 7.54
C GLY A 196 5.75 -15.63 8.37
N PHE A 197 4.63 -15.46 9.07
CA PHE A 197 4.08 -16.46 10.00
C PHE A 197 2.71 -16.98 9.54
N SER A 198 2.33 -18.19 10.00
CA SER A 198 1.01 -18.79 9.68
C SER A 198 -0.12 -17.92 10.22
N ASP A 199 -1.12 -17.62 9.40
CA ASP A 199 -2.28 -16.82 9.83
C ASP A 199 -3.06 -17.47 10.98
N THR A 200 -2.98 -18.79 11.12
CA THR A 200 -3.60 -19.57 12.22
C THR A 200 -3.15 -19.09 13.60
N LEU A 201 -1.94 -18.54 13.74
CA LEU A 201 -1.41 -18.05 15.01
C LEU A 201 -1.84 -16.62 15.37
N ARG A 202 -2.50 -15.86 14.49
CA ARG A 202 -2.74 -14.40 14.65
C ARG A 202 -3.37 -13.96 15.98
N HIS A 203 -4.19 -14.80 16.59
CA HIS A 203 -4.88 -14.50 17.85
C HIS A 203 -4.40 -15.40 19.01
N TYR A 204 -3.30 -16.13 18.82
CA TYR A 204 -2.66 -16.87 19.89
C TYR A 204 -2.09 -15.90 20.94
N SER A 205 -2.46 -16.06 22.21
CA SER A 205 -1.91 -15.22 23.28
C SER A 205 -1.89 -15.93 24.62
N ASP A 206 -0.71 -15.99 25.25
CA ASP A 206 -0.57 -16.52 26.62
C ASP A 206 -0.75 -15.44 27.70
N TYR A 207 -0.58 -14.17 27.33
CA TYR A 207 -0.72 -13.02 28.20
C TYR A 207 -1.48 -11.90 27.51
N ARG A 208 -2.11 -11.00 28.26
CA ARG A 208 -2.80 -9.83 27.71
C ARG A 208 -2.30 -8.54 28.34
N LEU A 209 -2.50 -7.42 27.65
CA LEU A 209 -2.19 -6.11 28.20
C LEU A 209 -3.16 -5.78 29.33
N LYS A 210 -2.64 -5.25 30.44
CA LYS A 210 -3.42 -4.65 31.54
C LYS A 210 -3.25 -3.14 31.58
N ASP A 211 -2.03 -2.67 31.38
CA ASP A 211 -1.70 -1.26 31.37
C ASP A 211 -0.49 -1.02 30.47
N TYR A 212 -0.55 0.04 29.67
CA TYR A 212 0.62 0.67 29.08
C TYR A 212 0.60 2.12 29.53
N SER A 213 1.66 2.59 30.17
CA SER A 213 1.77 3.96 30.69
C SER A 213 3.08 4.60 30.28
N GLU A 214 3.03 5.80 29.71
CA GLU A 214 4.18 6.69 29.59
C GLU A 214 4.48 7.35 30.94
N LEU A 215 5.73 7.26 31.39
CA LEU A 215 6.13 7.66 32.73
C LEU A 215 6.92 8.97 32.70
N SER A 216 6.77 9.77 33.75
CA SER A 216 7.59 10.95 33.96
C SER A 216 9.04 10.57 34.28
N ASN A 217 9.98 11.48 34.00
CA ASN A 217 11.39 11.34 34.40
C ASN A 217 11.62 11.64 35.91
N ASP A 218 10.65 11.30 36.75
CA ASP A 218 10.82 11.39 38.20
C ASP A 218 11.48 10.11 38.71
N ARG A 219 12.71 10.23 39.21
CA ARG A 219 13.55 9.08 39.56
C ARG A 219 12.92 8.19 40.63
N ASP A 220 12.29 8.76 41.64
CA ASP A 220 11.66 7.99 42.72
C ASP A 220 10.43 7.24 42.20
N THR A 221 9.65 7.87 41.31
CA THR A 221 8.55 7.21 40.59
C THR A 221 9.05 6.05 39.74
N LEU A 222 10.10 6.25 38.94
CA LEU A 222 10.69 5.19 38.10
C LEU A 222 11.22 4.03 38.95
N LYS A 223 11.94 4.30 40.04
CA LYS A 223 12.43 3.28 40.98
C LYS A 223 11.28 2.48 41.60
N SER A 224 10.23 3.15 42.06
CA SER A 224 9.05 2.50 42.61
C SER A 224 8.37 1.60 41.57
N LYS A 225 8.18 2.12 40.35
CA LYS A 225 7.59 1.36 39.23
C LYS A 225 8.44 0.17 38.79
N ILE A 226 9.77 0.26 38.86
CA ILE A 226 10.68 -0.87 38.62
C ILE A 226 10.49 -1.95 39.70
N MET A 227 10.48 -1.56 40.98
CA MET A 227 10.31 -2.50 42.09
C MET A 227 8.95 -3.20 42.06
N GLY A 228 7.86 -2.47 41.78
CA GLY A 228 6.51 -3.03 41.76
C GLY A 228 6.17 -3.75 40.46
N GLY A 229 6.35 -3.08 39.32
CA GLY A 229 5.84 -3.51 38.01
C GLY A 229 6.84 -4.19 37.08
N GLY A 230 8.15 -4.18 37.41
CA GLY A 230 9.21 -4.71 36.55
C GLY A 230 9.81 -3.67 35.61
N ALA A 231 10.53 -4.13 34.60
CA ALA A 231 11.36 -3.28 33.74
C ALA A 231 10.58 -2.20 32.98
N ILE A 232 11.20 -1.03 32.86
CA ILE A 232 10.63 0.16 32.20
C ILE A 232 11.40 0.41 30.91
N THR A 233 10.72 0.61 29.78
CA THR A 233 11.39 1.02 28.54
C THR A 233 12.02 2.40 28.68
N VAL A 234 13.22 2.60 28.13
CA VAL A 234 13.91 3.89 28.05
C VAL A 234 14.33 4.15 26.61
N HIS A 235 13.82 5.24 26.05
CA HIS A 235 14.29 5.79 24.80
C HIS A 235 15.39 6.80 25.10
N TYR A 236 16.46 6.79 24.31
CA TYR A 236 17.54 7.75 24.42
C TYR A 236 18.23 7.95 23.07
N PRO A 237 18.87 9.11 22.83
CA PRO A 237 19.73 9.28 21.65
C PRO A 237 20.89 8.29 21.79
N SER A 238 21.16 7.44 20.79
CA SER A 238 22.23 6.43 20.89
C SER A 238 23.44 6.85 20.08
N ILE A 239 24.26 7.71 20.68
CA ILE A 239 25.39 8.35 20.01
C ILE A 239 26.67 7.60 20.33
N ASN A 240 27.31 7.00 19.32
CA ASN A 240 28.48 6.13 19.48
C ASN A 240 29.61 6.76 20.31
N GLU A 241 29.91 8.05 20.13
CA GLU A 241 30.98 8.72 20.88
C GLU A 241 30.65 8.95 22.35
N CYS A 242 29.36 8.90 22.72
CA CYS A 242 28.91 9.13 24.09
C CYS A 242 28.86 7.81 24.92
N TYR A 243 29.26 6.66 24.33
CA TYR A 243 29.55 5.39 25.04
C TYR A 243 31.01 5.28 25.52
N SER A 244 31.24 4.45 26.55
CA SER A 244 32.57 3.89 26.84
C SER A 244 33.03 2.96 25.72
N SER A 245 34.34 2.69 25.62
CA SER A 245 34.91 1.89 24.52
C SER A 245 34.42 0.44 24.46
N ASP A 246 33.95 -0.10 25.58
CA ASP A 246 33.34 -1.41 25.74
C ASP A 246 31.80 -1.38 25.62
N PHE A 247 31.20 -0.20 25.38
CA PHE A 247 29.75 0.04 25.36
C PHE A 247 29.02 -0.25 26.68
N ALA A 248 29.74 -0.43 27.79
CA ALA A 248 29.13 -0.75 29.09
C ALA A 248 28.53 0.47 29.80
N ASN A 249 28.92 1.69 29.41
CA ASN A 249 28.50 2.94 30.04
C ASN A 249 28.08 3.97 28.99
N TYR A 250 26.97 4.67 29.23
CA TYR A 250 26.45 5.70 28.35
C TYR A 250 26.03 6.96 29.10
N TYR A 251 26.44 8.12 28.57
CA TYR A 251 25.95 9.41 29.02
C TYR A 251 26.02 10.43 27.89
N SER A 252 24.93 11.14 27.65
CA SER A 252 24.87 12.30 26.74
C SER A 252 24.22 13.51 27.40
N ASP A 253 24.77 14.68 27.14
CA ASP A 253 24.16 15.98 27.44
C ASP A 253 23.71 16.69 26.16
N ASP A 254 23.18 17.91 26.28
CA ASP A 254 22.71 18.73 25.15
C ASP A 254 23.82 19.13 24.16
N THR A 255 25.09 18.80 24.44
CA THR A 255 26.22 19.04 23.52
C THR A 255 26.57 17.82 22.65
N CYS A 256 26.07 16.62 22.99
CA CYS A 256 26.04 15.49 22.06
C CYS A 256 24.97 15.80 20.99
N ILE A 257 25.38 16.07 19.74
CA ILE A 257 24.45 16.30 18.63
C ILE A 257 23.82 14.95 18.26
N PRO A 258 22.49 14.80 18.31
CA PRO A 258 21.83 13.60 17.82
C PRO A 258 22.21 13.39 16.35
N THR A 259 22.85 12.26 16.02
CA THR A 259 22.70 11.70 14.67
C THR A 259 21.25 11.22 14.56
N SER A 260 20.77 10.86 13.37
CA SER A 260 19.43 10.29 13.16
C SER A 260 19.17 8.98 13.94
N ASP A 261 20.11 8.51 14.76
CA ASP A 261 20.08 7.22 15.44
C ASP A 261 19.62 7.39 16.91
N SER A 262 18.44 6.84 17.20
CA SER A 262 17.94 6.64 18.55
C SER A 262 17.81 5.16 18.89
N HIS A 263 17.73 4.84 20.18
CA HIS A 263 17.60 3.45 20.62
C HIS A 263 16.58 3.33 21.75
N LEU A 264 15.87 2.20 21.78
CA LEU A 264 14.93 1.85 22.84
C LEU A 264 15.42 0.57 23.52
N ILE A 265 15.59 0.61 24.83
CA ILE A 265 15.99 -0.53 25.67
C ILE A 265 15.14 -0.56 26.95
N VAL A 266 15.43 -1.44 27.93
CA VAL A 266 14.71 -1.43 29.22
C VAL A 266 15.63 -1.20 30.42
N ILE A 267 15.17 -0.39 31.37
CA ILE A 267 15.75 -0.24 32.71
C ILE A 267 15.32 -1.43 33.55
N VAL A 268 16.30 -2.13 34.11
CA VAL A 268 16.10 -3.29 34.99
C VAL A 268 16.59 -3.06 36.42
N GLY A 269 17.19 -1.91 36.70
CA GLY A 269 17.75 -1.61 38.00
C GLY A 269 18.43 -0.26 38.05
N TRP A 270 19.09 0.02 39.18
CA TRP A 270 19.85 1.24 39.38
C TRP A 270 20.90 1.09 40.48
N ASP A 271 21.85 2.03 40.51
CA ASP A 271 22.74 2.27 41.65
C ASP A 271 23.02 3.76 41.77
N ASP A 272 22.60 4.36 42.88
CA ASP A 272 22.77 5.77 43.21
C ASP A 272 24.23 6.17 43.47
N ASN A 273 25.10 5.19 43.75
CA ASN A 273 26.53 5.42 43.96
C ASN A 273 27.37 4.93 42.77
N TYR A 274 26.72 4.60 41.63
CA TYR A 274 27.44 4.22 40.42
C TYR A 274 28.35 5.35 39.98
N SER A 275 29.67 5.12 40.03
CA SER A 275 30.64 6.20 39.91
C SER A 275 30.55 6.86 38.53
N LYS A 276 30.48 8.19 38.52
CA LYS A 276 30.58 8.99 37.28
C LYS A 276 31.89 8.79 36.53
N ASP A 277 32.92 8.24 37.19
CA ASP A 277 34.22 7.96 36.59
C ASP A 277 34.19 6.75 35.65
N ASN A 278 33.14 5.91 35.71
CA ASN A 278 32.93 4.79 34.78
C ASN A 278 32.54 5.26 33.37
N PHE A 279 32.00 6.48 33.23
CA PHE A 279 31.59 7.05 31.96
C PHE A 279 32.78 7.72 31.28
N THR A 280 33.42 7.00 30.36
CA THR A 280 34.64 7.43 29.65
C THR A 280 34.38 7.89 28.21
N GLY A 281 33.12 8.10 27.84
CA GLY A 281 32.73 8.62 26.53
C GLY A 281 33.12 10.09 26.33
N LYS A 282 32.63 10.69 25.25
CA LYS A 282 32.89 12.08 24.86
C LYS A 282 32.59 13.10 25.96
N VAL A 283 31.53 12.85 26.73
CA VAL A 283 31.08 13.70 27.84
C VAL A 283 31.02 12.88 29.12
N LYS A 284 31.10 13.57 30.27
CA LYS A 284 31.12 12.95 31.60
C LYS A 284 30.01 13.51 32.49
N PRO A 285 29.25 12.67 33.21
CA PRO A 285 28.18 13.14 34.06
C PRO A 285 28.71 13.91 35.27
N LYS A 286 27.85 14.77 35.82
CA LYS A 286 28.23 15.65 36.94
C LYS A 286 28.17 14.87 38.26
N ASN A 287 27.16 14.02 38.38
CA ASN A 287 26.84 13.26 39.58
C ASN A 287 27.08 11.76 39.37
N ASP A 288 27.31 11.06 40.49
CA ASP A 288 27.19 9.61 40.51
C ASP A 288 25.71 9.22 40.36
N GLY A 289 25.48 7.98 39.94
CA GLY A 289 24.15 7.41 39.81
C GLY A 289 23.79 7.05 38.37
N ALA A 290 23.32 5.81 38.18
CA ALA A 290 23.00 5.30 36.87
C ALA A 290 21.87 4.26 36.91
N TRP A 291 21.13 4.19 35.80
CA TRP A 291 20.21 3.11 35.48
C TRP A 291 20.98 1.92 34.92
N LEU A 292 20.68 0.72 35.41
CA LEU A 292 21.12 -0.52 34.79
C LEU A 292 20.08 -0.90 33.72
N CYS A 293 20.51 -1.00 32.47
CA CYS A 293 19.63 -1.27 31.35
C CYS A 293 20.01 -2.55 30.61
N LYS A 294 19.00 -3.33 30.19
CA LYS A 294 19.15 -4.50 29.33
C LYS A 294 18.99 -4.08 27.87
N ASN A 295 20.00 -4.36 27.05
CA ASN A 295 20.03 -4.03 25.63
C ASN A 295 19.48 -5.19 24.75
N SER A 296 19.40 -4.95 23.44
CA SER A 296 18.93 -5.86 22.39
C SER A 296 20.00 -6.14 21.32
N TRP A 297 21.29 -5.96 21.62
CA TRP A 297 22.40 -6.23 20.70
C TRP A 297 23.08 -7.59 20.94
N GLY A 298 22.53 -8.42 21.82
CA GLY A 298 23.14 -9.68 22.25
C GLY A 298 24.10 -9.50 23.44
N ASP A 299 24.55 -10.63 23.97
CA ASP A 299 25.36 -10.73 25.20
C ASP A 299 26.83 -10.28 25.03
N ARG A 300 27.30 -10.04 23.81
CA ARG A 300 28.69 -9.62 23.54
C ARG A 300 28.93 -8.11 23.65
N TYR A 301 27.87 -7.31 23.80
CA TYR A 301 27.95 -5.85 23.85
C TYR A 301 27.72 -5.35 25.27
N GLY A 302 28.47 -4.31 25.67
CA GLY A 302 28.40 -3.78 27.03
C GLY A 302 28.91 -4.78 28.07
N ASP A 303 28.22 -4.84 29.20
CA ASP A 303 28.48 -5.78 30.29
C ASP A 303 27.50 -6.96 30.20
N ASP A 304 27.84 -7.97 29.39
CA ASP A 304 26.99 -9.14 29.09
C ASP A 304 25.59 -8.77 28.53
N GLY A 305 25.53 -7.76 27.65
CA GLY A 305 24.29 -7.25 27.07
C GLY A 305 23.61 -6.16 27.89
N TYR A 306 24.24 -5.70 28.97
CA TYR A 306 23.74 -4.61 29.81
C TYR A 306 24.58 -3.34 29.64
N VAL A 307 23.94 -2.20 29.86
CA VAL A 307 24.55 -0.88 29.79
C VAL A 307 24.10 -0.04 30.98
N TRP A 308 25.03 0.68 31.59
CA TRP A 308 24.73 1.70 32.60
C TRP A 308 24.46 3.03 31.91
N ILE A 309 23.26 3.58 32.06
CA ILE A 309 22.89 4.90 31.57
C ILE A 309 22.87 5.88 32.73
N SER A 310 23.69 6.93 32.68
CA SER A 310 23.72 7.94 33.74
C SER A 310 22.34 8.59 33.93
N TYR A 311 21.97 8.87 35.19
CA TYR A 311 20.77 9.65 35.51
C TYR A 311 20.74 11.05 34.89
N ASP A 312 21.91 11.62 34.61
CA ASP A 312 22.06 12.97 34.07
C ASP A 312 21.77 13.02 32.55
N THR A 313 21.49 11.88 31.89
CA THR A 313 21.32 11.79 30.42
C THR A 313 20.12 12.61 29.92
N ALA A 314 20.35 13.45 28.91
CA ALA A 314 19.33 14.29 28.29
C ALA A 314 18.51 13.56 27.20
N ASN A 315 17.32 14.10 26.88
CA ASN A 315 16.44 13.63 25.80
C ASN A 315 15.98 12.17 25.92
N ILE A 316 15.63 11.75 27.14
CA ILE A 316 15.12 10.41 27.44
C ILE A 316 13.63 10.41 27.73
N SER A 317 12.95 9.31 27.39
CA SER A 317 11.53 9.08 27.73
C SER A 317 11.30 7.63 28.17
N PHE A 318 10.23 7.41 28.93
CA PHE A 318 9.97 6.14 29.60
C PHE A 318 8.55 5.65 29.39
N ALA A 319 8.38 4.33 29.26
CA ALA A 319 7.06 3.70 29.30
C ALA A 319 7.13 2.31 29.93
N GLN A 320 6.04 1.87 30.57
CA GLN A 320 5.96 0.56 31.22
C GLN A 320 4.77 -0.22 30.70
N TYR A 321 5.01 -1.51 30.46
CA TYR A 321 3.99 -2.52 30.22
C TYR A 321 3.64 -3.23 31.51
N ILE A 322 2.36 -3.35 31.80
CA ILE A 322 1.82 -4.27 32.81
C ILE A 322 0.98 -5.32 32.08
N MET A 323 1.35 -6.58 32.27
CA MET A 323 0.68 -7.73 31.68
C MET A 323 -0.31 -8.35 32.67
N GLN A 324 -1.30 -9.07 32.16
CA GLN A 324 -2.21 -9.92 32.92
C GLN A 324 -2.32 -11.30 32.26
N GLY A 325 -2.95 -12.25 32.97
CA GLY A 325 -3.20 -13.58 32.46
C GLY A 325 -4.13 -13.57 31.25
N ASN A 326 -4.04 -14.61 30.43
CA ASN A 326 -4.94 -14.84 29.29
C ASN A 326 -6.42 -15.02 29.68
N ASP A 327 -6.66 -15.37 30.94
CA ASP A 327 -7.95 -15.60 31.61
C ASP A 327 -8.68 -14.32 32.05
N ALA A 328 -8.11 -13.14 31.82
CA ALA A 328 -8.73 -11.87 32.19
C ALA A 328 -10.09 -11.61 31.49
N TYR A 329 -10.22 -12.08 30.25
CA TYR A 329 -11.42 -11.98 29.43
C TYR A 329 -11.38 -12.99 28.26
N ASP A 330 -12.54 -13.28 27.69
CA ASP A 330 -12.68 -14.22 26.57
C ASP A 330 -12.89 -13.48 25.24
N ASN A 331 -13.69 -12.40 25.26
CA ASN A 331 -14.09 -11.64 24.07
C ASN A 331 -13.73 -10.15 24.19
N GLU A 332 -13.56 -9.52 23.03
CA GLU A 332 -13.29 -8.09 22.89
C GLU A 332 -14.32 -7.44 21.96
N TYR A 333 -14.89 -6.32 22.41
CA TYR A 333 -15.76 -5.45 21.62
C TYR A 333 -15.04 -4.13 21.31
N GLN A 334 -14.91 -3.85 20.02
CA GLN A 334 -14.23 -2.67 19.50
C GLN A 334 -14.93 -2.13 18.25
N ASN A 335 -15.06 -0.81 18.15
CA ASN A 335 -15.59 -0.13 16.95
C ASN A 335 -14.48 0.45 16.07
N CYS A 336 -13.23 0.40 16.54
CA CYS A 336 -12.04 0.80 15.81
C CYS A 336 -10.82 0.02 16.33
N ILE A 337 -10.00 -0.46 15.39
CA ILE A 337 -8.79 -1.24 15.67
C ILE A 337 -7.64 -0.34 16.14
N VAL A 338 -7.53 0.89 15.63
CA VAL A 338 -6.36 1.76 15.89
C VAL A 338 -6.79 3.15 16.34
N THR A 339 -6.20 3.61 17.44
CA THR A 339 -6.41 4.93 18.01
C THR A 339 -5.09 5.68 18.07
N ASP A 340 -4.47 5.87 16.90
CA ASP A 340 -3.37 6.82 16.71
C ASP A 340 -3.93 8.18 16.27
N GLY A 341 -4.71 8.81 17.14
CA GLY A 341 -5.39 10.05 16.81
C GLY A 341 -5.29 11.11 17.90
N LEU A 342 -5.59 12.34 17.46
CA LEU A 342 -5.47 13.57 18.24
C LEU A 342 -6.28 13.49 19.55
N GLY A 343 -5.70 14.00 20.63
CA GLY A 343 -6.42 14.17 21.89
C GLY A 343 -7.44 15.29 21.77
N TYR A 344 -8.71 14.95 21.98
CA TYR A 344 -9.78 15.94 22.04
C TYR A 344 -10.28 16.11 23.46
N ASN A 345 -10.54 17.36 23.84
CA ASN A 345 -11.17 17.69 25.11
C ASN A 345 -12.69 17.68 24.92
N TYR A 346 -13.30 16.54 25.24
CA TYR A 346 -14.75 16.39 25.36
C TYR A 346 -15.10 16.10 26.82
N ASN A 347 -16.24 16.60 27.27
CA ASN A 347 -16.75 16.32 28.62
C ASN A 347 -17.08 14.83 28.84
N GLY A 348 -17.14 14.05 27.77
CA GLY A 348 -17.33 12.61 27.80
C GLY A 348 -17.43 12.01 26.40
N ALA A 349 -17.27 10.70 26.32
CA ALA A 349 -17.40 9.91 25.10
C ALA A 349 -18.02 8.54 25.40
N ALA A 350 -18.62 7.92 24.39
CA ALA A 350 -19.19 6.59 24.52
C ALA A 350 -19.12 5.79 23.24
N ASN A 351 -18.93 4.48 23.36
CA ASN A 351 -19.09 3.53 22.26
C ASN A 351 -20.26 2.59 22.59
N VAL A 352 -20.99 2.18 21.54
CA VAL A 352 -22.11 1.24 21.64
C VAL A 352 -21.72 -0.06 20.96
N PHE A 353 -22.03 -1.17 21.65
CA PHE A 353 -21.73 -2.53 21.23
C PHE A 353 -23.01 -3.38 21.29
N THR A 354 -22.97 -4.56 20.68
CA THR A 354 -24.03 -5.57 20.75
C THR A 354 -23.40 -6.86 21.23
N ALA A 355 -23.86 -7.40 22.36
CA ALA A 355 -23.32 -8.66 22.88
C ALA A 355 -23.67 -9.82 21.93
N GLU A 356 -22.71 -10.69 21.62
CA GLU A 356 -22.91 -11.82 20.72
C GLU A 356 -23.57 -13.00 21.43
N SER A 357 -23.22 -13.22 22.70
CA SER A 357 -23.78 -14.26 23.54
C SER A 357 -24.11 -13.76 24.95
N ASP A 358 -24.60 -14.67 25.81
CA ASP A 358 -24.81 -14.37 27.23
C ASP A 358 -23.45 -14.32 27.94
N GLU A 359 -23.07 -13.12 28.40
CA GLU A 359 -21.70 -12.78 28.78
C GLU A 359 -21.65 -11.91 30.04
N GLN A 360 -20.55 -12.00 30.79
CA GLN A 360 -20.23 -11.10 31.89
C GLN A 360 -19.23 -10.04 31.42
N LEU A 361 -19.52 -8.76 31.65
CA LEU A 361 -18.53 -7.70 31.43
C LEU A 361 -17.45 -7.75 32.52
N LYS A 362 -16.18 -7.82 32.12
CA LYS A 362 -15.02 -7.95 33.00
C LYS A 362 -14.22 -6.67 33.10
N GLN A 363 -13.89 -6.10 31.94
CA GLN A 363 -13.04 -4.92 31.84
C GLN A 363 -13.56 -3.96 30.78
N ILE A 364 -13.18 -2.70 30.93
CA ILE A 364 -13.27 -1.70 29.87
C ILE A 364 -11.88 -1.13 29.63
N SER A 365 -11.56 -0.71 28.41
CA SER A 365 -10.32 0.01 28.15
C SER A 365 -10.56 1.34 27.48
N PHE A 366 -9.73 2.32 27.82
CA PHE A 366 -9.56 3.52 27.00
C PHE A 366 -8.14 4.07 27.02
N LYS A 367 -7.82 4.83 25.96
CA LYS A 367 -6.53 5.53 25.78
C LYS A 367 -6.62 6.99 26.22
N THR A 368 -5.65 7.43 27.03
CA THR A 368 -5.55 8.80 27.57
C THR A 368 -4.37 9.56 26.97
N ILE A 369 -4.52 10.89 26.87
CA ILE A 369 -3.45 11.83 26.49
C ILE A 369 -3.34 12.88 27.60
N GLY A 370 -2.75 12.48 28.72
CA GLY A 370 -2.58 13.27 29.93
C GLY A 370 -3.40 12.73 31.10
N ALA A 371 -3.28 13.41 32.24
CA ALA A 371 -4.01 13.03 33.42
C ALA A 371 -5.53 13.14 33.20
N TYR A 372 -6.26 12.06 33.50
CA TYR A 372 -7.69 11.92 33.25
C TYR A 372 -8.40 11.47 34.53
N ASP A 373 -9.27 12.34 35.06
CA ASP A 373 -10.17 12.00 36.16
C ASP A 373 -11.50 11.60 35.53
N TYR A 374 -11.92 10.34 35.68
CA TYR A 374 -13.02 9.78 34.90
C TYR A 374 -14.16 9.28 35.78
N THR A 375 -15.36 9.28 35.20
CA THR A 375 -16.48 8.45 35.62
C THR A 375 -16.85 7.53 34.46
N ALA A 376 -16.70 6.22 34.66
CA ALA A 376 -17.08 5.18 33.72
C ALA A 376 -18.44 4.61 34.09
N SER A 377 -19.33 4.45 33.12
CA SER A 377 -20.66 3.86 33.32
C SER A 377 -21.06 3.00 32.13
N VAL A 378 -21.85 1.95 32.39
CA VAL A 378 -22.33 1.02 31.37
C VAL A 378 -23.85 0.94 31.42
N TYR A 379 -24.50 1.05 30.27
CA TYR A 379 -25.96 0.98 30.16
C TYR A 379 -26.39 -0.17 29.24
N ALA A 380 -27.39 -0.95 29.65
CA ALA A 380 -28.17 -1.76 28.73
C ALA A 380 -29.18 -0.84 28.03
N LEU A 381 -29.04 -0.66 26.72
CA LEU A 381 -29.79 0.32 25.95
C LEU A 381 -31.19 -0.19 25.57
N ASP A 382 -32.16 0.72 25.56
CA ASP A 382 -33.50 0.47 25.05
C ASP A 382 -33.49 0.30 23.52
N ALA A 383 -34.48 -0.39 22.95
CA ALA A 383 -34.52 -0.68 21.51
C ALA A 383 -34.54 0.59 20.63
N ASP A 384 -35.12 1.68 21.13
CA ASP A 384 -35.31 2.97 20.47
C ASP A 384 -34.35 4.06 20.99
N PHE A 385 -33.26 3.68 21.66
CA PHE A 385 -32.29 4.62 22.22
C PHE A 385 -31.84 5.72 21.23
N THR A 386 -31.72 6.93 21.75
CA THR A 386 -31.26 8.11 21.00
C THR A 386 -29.95 8.68 21.54
N ASN A 387 -29.64 8.37 22.80
CA ASN A 387 -28.45 8.78 23.53
C ASN A 387 -27.80 7.56 24.22
N PRO A 388 -26.47 7.56 24.42
CA PRO A 388 -25.73 6.46 25.03
C PRO A 388 -26.10 6.16 26.49
N LYS A 389 -26.97 6.95 27.12
CA LYS A 389 -27.50 6.68 28.47
C LYS A 389 -28.99 6.32 28.49
N ASP A 390 -29.61 6.15 27.32
CA ASP A 390 -31.04 5.80 27.19
C ASP A 390 -31.24 4.31 27.43
N GLY A 391 -31.29 3.94 28.70
CA GLY A 391 -31.57 2.57 29.12
C GLY A 391 -31.26 2.34 30.61
N LYS A 392 -31.11 1.08 30.99
CA LYS A 392 -30.83 0.69 32.37
C LYS A 392 -29.33 0.81 32.67
N LEU A 393 -28.96 1.64 33.65
CA LEU A 393 -27.62 1.67 34.22
C LEU A 393 -27.27 0.30 34.84
N LEU A 394 -26.16 -0.29 34.40
CA LEU A 394 -25.67 -1.59 34.88
C LEU A 394 -24.58 -1.43 35.93
N THR A 395 -23.64 -0.49 35.73
CA THR A 395 -22.56 -0.18 36.67
C THR A 395 -22.07 1.26 36.48
N THR A 396 -21.49 1.84 37.52
CA THR A 396 -20.80 3.14 37.49
C THR A 396 -19.66 3.17 38.49
N PHE A 397 -18.51 3.72 38.09
CA PHE A 397 -17.37 3.90 38.97
C PHE A 397 -16.47 5.04 38.47
N SER A 398 -15.71 5.64 39.38
CA SER A 398 -14.82 6.75 39.06
C SER A 398 -13.39 6.46 39.49
N GLY A 399 -12.43 7.10 38.83
CA GLY A 399 -11.01 6.91 39.10
C GLY A 399 -10.14 7.99 38.47
N LYS A 400 -8.82 7.88 38.69
CA LYS A 400 -7.82 8.81 38.17
C LYS A 400 -6.72 8.05 37.46
N ILE A 401 -6.40 8.49 36.25
CA ILE A 401 -5.25 8.05 35.47
C ILE A 401 -4.30 9.25 35.39
N ASN A 402 -3.03 9.05 35.74
CA ASN A 402 -2.06 10.16 35.80
C ASN A 402 -1.18 10.25 34.54
N ASN A 403 -1.13 9.17 33.76
CA ASN A 403 -0.18 8.98 32.67
C ASN A 403 -0.90 8.87 31.33
N ASN A 404 -0.19 9.17 30.25
CA ASN A 404 -0.65 8.82 28.90
C ASN A 404 -0.55 7.31 28.74
N GLY A 405 -1.44 6.73 27.94
CA GLY A 405 -1.32 5.34 27.52
C GLY A 405 -2.64 4.61 27.40
N ILE A 406 -2.61 3.29 27.51
CA ILE A 406 -3.76 2.39 27.29
C ILE A 406 -4.04 1.65 28.60
N HIS A 407 -5.24 1.85 29.15
CA HIS A 407 -5.57 1.41 30.50
C HIS A 407 -6.75 0.43 30.47
N TYR A 408 -6.63 -0.72 31.14
CA TYR A 408 -7.72 -1.68 31.32
C TYR A 408 -8.25 -1.61 32.75
N LEU A 409 -9.51 -1.21 32.87
CA LEU A 409 -10.18 -0.98 34.15
C LEU A 409 -11.10 -2.14 34.48
N ASP A 410 -10.95 -2.69 35.68
CA ASP A 410 -11.81 -3.78 36.16
C ASP A 410 -13.20 -3.27 36.51
N VAL A 411 -14.22 -3.94 35.98
CA VAL A 411 -15.60 -3.72 36.37
C VAL A 411 -15.86 -4.49 37.66
N LYS A 412 -16.01 -3.76 38.77
CA LYS A 412 -16.17 -4.35 40.11
C LYS A 412 -17.54 -4.98 40.34
N ASP A 413 -18.56 -4.49 39.62
CA ASP A 413 -19.91 -5.03 39.72
C ASP A 413 -20.10 -6.25 38.82
N ASN A 414 -20.95 -7.18 39.23
CA ASN A 414 -21.34 -8.30 38.37
C ASN A 414 -22.34 -7.82 37.31
N VAL A 415 -21.83 -7.44 36.15
CA VAL A 415 -22.63 -6.97 35.01
C VAL A 415 -22.80 -8.10 33.99
N TYR A 416 -24.04 -8.50 33.75
CA TYR A 416 -24.41 -9.52 32.77
C TYR A 416 -25.12 -8.90 31.56
N LEU A 417 -24.72 -9.33 30.38
CA LEU A 417 -25.24 -8.92 29.07
C LEU A 417 -25.87 -10.12 28.40
N ALA A 418 -27.11 -10.00 27.94
CA ALA A 418 -27.79 -11.05 27.19
C ALA A 418 -27.39 -11.02 25.71
N SER A 419 -27.41 -12.16 25.03
CA SER A 419 -27.19 -12.23 23.58
C SER A 419 -28.10 -11.26 22.82
N GLY A 420 -27.51 -10.47 21.92
CA GLY A 420 -28.18 -9.41 21.16
C GLY A 420 -28.46 -8.12 21.93
N GLN A 421 -28.17 -8.06 23.24
CA GLN A 421 -28.35 -6.84 24.03
C GLN A 421 -27.37 -5.76 23.55
N LYS A 422 -27.93 -4.60 23.18
CA LYS A 422 -27.11 -3.41 22.95
C LYS A 422 -26.70 -2.80 24.28
N PHE A 423 -25.43 -2.44 24.41
CA PHE A 423 -24.92 -1.77 25.59
C PHE A 423 -23.95 -0.65 25.20
N SER A 424 -23.91 0.40 26.01
CA SER A 424 -22.94 1.47 25.85
C SER A 424 -21.90 1.41 26.97
N VAL A 425 -20.67 1.76 26.63
CA VAL A 425 -19.64 2.12 27.62
C VAL A 425 -19.41 3.62 27.51
N VAL A 426 -19.66 4.33 28.61
CA VAL A 426 -19.65 5.79 28.70
C VAL A 426 -18.54 6.23 29.64
N ILE A 427 -17.64 7.08 29.16
CA ILE A 427 -16.57 7.69 29.95
C ILE A 427 -16.81 9.20 29.99
N GLU A 428 -16.94 9.76 31.18
CA GLU A 428 -17.10 11.20 31.41
C GLU A 428 -15.88 11.76 32.14
N ALA A 429 -15.47 12.97 31.75
CA ALA A 429 -14.39 13.70 32.39
C ALA A 429 -14.89 14.41 33.66
N ASN A 430 -14.16 14.23 34.77
CA ASN A 430 -14.42 14.91 36.05
C ASN A 430 -13.56 16.16 36.24
N ASN A 431 -12.64 16.47 35.30
CA ASN A 431 -11.83 17.69 35.31
C ASN A 431 -11.73 18.32 33.90
N ASP A 432 -11.48 19.63 33.85
CA ASP A 432 -11.45 20.41 32.60
C ASP A 432 -10.25 20.08 31.69
N SER A 433 -9.27 19.32 32.18
CA SER A 433 -8.01 18.99 31.49
C SER A 433 -7.90 17.53 31.05
N SER A 434 -9.01 16.78 31.05
CA SER A 434 -9.07 15.38 30.65
C SER A 434 -9.11 15.25 29.12
N PHE A 435 -8.08 14.63 28.52
CA PHE A 435 -8.04 14.37 27.08
C PHE A 435 -8.10 12.87 26.79
N MET A 436 -9.08 12.48 25.96
CA MET A 436 -9.23 11.12 25.47
C MET A 436 -8.71 11.04 24.04
N SER A 437 -8.11 9.90 23.69
CA SER A 437 -7.73 9.63 22.31
C SER A 437 -8.93 9.13 21.48
N PHE A 438 -8.99 9.59 20.24
CA PHE A 438 -10.01 9.22 19.26
C PHE A 438 -9.34 8.64 18.02
N SER A 439 -10.04 7.83 17.25
CA SER A 439 -9.53 7.28 15.98
C SER A 439 -9.27 8.39 14.95
N SER A 440 -8.34 8.16 14.02
CA SER A 440 -8.12 9.12 12.92
C SER A 440 -9.36 9.19 12.00
N SER A 441 -9.62 10.37 11.43
CA SER A 441 -10.83 10.62 10.62
C SER A 441 -10.88 9.83 9.30
N GLU A 442 -9.76 9.25 8.87
CA GLU A 442 -9.64 8.48 7.63
C GLU A 442 -10.24 7.07 7.75
N CYS A 443 -10.18 6.44 8.93
CA CYS A 443 -10.80 5.13 9.20
C CYS A 443 -12.33 5.15 9.16
N VAL A 444 -12.92 6.32 9.41
CA VAL A 444 -14.35 6.44 9.71
C VAL A 444 -15.20 6.57 8.45
N GLY A 445 -14.59 6.81 7.28
CA GLY A 445 -15.32 7.00 6.01
C GLY A 445 -16.03 5.76 5.47
N LYS A 446 -15.59 4.54 5.82
CA LYS A 446 -16.09 3.28 5.24
C LYS A 446 -16.73 2.31 6.24
N LEU A 447 -16.32 2.34 7.51
CA LEU A 447 -16.76 1.39 8.54
C LEU A 447 -17.80 1.94 9.53
N SER A 448 -18.06 3.24 9.50
CA SER A 448 -18.85 3.86 10.55
C SER A 448 -20.35 3.61 10.44
N LYS A 449 -20.97 3.17 11.52
CA LYS A 449 -22.42 3.02 11.63
C LYS A 449 -22.97 4.09 12.56
N GLU A 450 -24.08 4.72 12.16
CA GLU A 450 -24.88 5.56 13.05
C GLU A 450 -25.18 4.82 14.36
N LYS A 451 -25.29 5.57 15.46
CA LYS A 451 -25.55 5.09 16.81
C LYS A 451 -24.51 4.14 17.40
N SER A 452 -23.28 4.15 16.87
CA SER A 452 -22.18 3.29 17.36
C SER A 452 -21.16 4.05 18.22
N GLY A 453 -21.16 5.39 18.17
CA GLY A 453 -20.23 6.23 18.92
C GLY A 453 -20.83 7.60 19.23
N TYR A 454 -20.50 8.16 20.39
CA TYR A 454 -21.03 9.43 20.88
C TYR A 454 -19.98 10.26 21.59
N VAL A 455 -20.13 11.58 21.51
CA VAL A 455 -19.37 12.57 22.30
C VAL A 455 -20.30 13.50 23.05
N LEU A 456 -19.91 13.90 24.25
CA LEU A 456 -20.60 14.88 25.07
C LEU A 456 -20.00 16.27 24.80
N SER A 457 -20.77 17.11 24.10
CA SER A 457 -20.38 18.48 23.77
C SER A 457 -21.50 19.45 24.13
N SER A 458 -21.16 20.55 24.79
CA SER A 458 -22.12 21.58 25.23
C SER A 458 -23.29 21.02 26.06
N GLY A 459 -23.01 20.00 26.90
CA GLY A 459 -23.99 19.34 27.76
C GLY A 459 -24.98 18.42 27.03
N LYS A 460 -24.74 18.07 25.76
CA LYS A 460 -25.57 17.14 24.99
C LYS A 460 -24.73 16.03 24.37
N TRP A 461 -25.22 14.80 24.45
CA TRP A 461 -24.68 13.66 23.72
C TRP A 461 -25.02 13.77 22.24
N GLN A 462 -24.03 13.60 21.39
CA GLN A 462 -24.16 13.73 19.95
C GLN A 462 -23.46 12.55 19.27
N ASP A 463 -24.12 11.97 18.27
CA ASP A 463 -23.57 10.88 17.46
C ASP A 463 -22.40 11.41 16.63
N VAL A 464 -21.24 10.77 16.73
CA VAL A 464 -19.99 11.20 16.06
C VAL A 464 -20.09 11.20 14.53
N ILE A 465 -21.01 10.40 13.95
CA ILE A 465 -21.17 10.28 12.49
C ILE A 465 -22.01 11.42 11.90
N THR A 466 -22.90 11.97 12.72
CA THR A 466 -23.74 13.11 12.35
C THR A 466 -23.00 14.46 12.40
N GLN A 467 -21.75 14.47 12.86
CA GLN A 467 -20.88 15.64 12.93
C GLN A 467 -20.19 15.97 11.60
N GLN A 468 -19.56 17.15 11.51
CA GLN A 468 -18.77 17.54 10.35
C GLN A 468 -17.63 16.54 10.07
N LYS A 469 -17.24 16.39 8.79
CA LYS A 469 -16.35 15.32 8.30
C LYS A 469 -15.01 15.23 9.05
N GLN A 470 -14.49 16.34 9.55
CA GLN A 470 -13.22 16.42 10.29
C GLN A 470 -13.29 15.90 11.74
N THR A 471 -14.48 15.60 12.27
CA THR A 471 -14.70 15.14 13.67
C THR A 471 -15.38 13.77 13.74
N ARG A 472 -15.46 13.03 12.63
CA ARG A 472 -15.98 11.65 12.59
C ARG A 472 -14.91 10.72 13.15
N ALA A 473 -14.93 10.48 14.46
CA ALA A 473 -13.96 9.63 15.14
C ALA A 473 -14.62 8.81 16.24
N TYR A 474 -14.29 7.52 16.34
CA TYR A 474 -14.67 6.72 17.51
C TYR A 474 -13.74 7.06 18.67
N ALA A 475 -14.30 7.14 19.87
CA ALA A 475 -13.48 7.18 21.06
C ALA A 475 -12.70 5.86 21.17
N SER A 476 -11.50 5.90 21.74
CA SER A 476 -10.69 4.71 22.00
C SER A 476 -11.26 3.85 23.13
N ILE A 477 -12.57 3.57 23.15
CA ILE A 477 -13.27 2.83 24.20
C ILE A 477 -13.52 1.40 23.72
N LYS A 478 -13.16 0.43 24.55
CA LYS A 478 -13.36 -1.01 24.33
C LYS A 478 -14.02 -1.67 25.53
N ALA A 479 -14.68 -2.79 25.30
CA ALA A 479 -15.28 -3.62 26.34
C ALA A 479 -14.80 -5.07 26.22
N PHE A 480 -14.54 -5.71 27.36
CA PHE A 480 -14.02 -7.06 27.42
C PHE A 480 -14.90 -7.92 28.30
N THR A 481 -15.33 -9.06 27.77
CA THR A 481 -16.32 -9.92 28.42
C THR A 481 -15.81 -11.34 28.55
N SER A 482 -16.45 -12.11 29.42
CA SER A 482 -16.29 -13.57 29.52
C SER A 482 -17.62 -14.26 29.27
N TYR A 483 -17.57 -15.45 28.68
CA TYR A 483 -18.76 -16.25 28.44
C TYR A 483 -19.37 -16.71 29.77
N THR A 484 -20.71 -16.71 29.86
CA THR A 484 -21.40 -17.39 30.97
C THR A 484 -21.55 -18.89 30.75
N ASP A 485 -21.47 -19.34 29.50
CA ASP A 485 -21.44 -20.74 29.08
C ASP A 485 -20.37 -20.92 27.98
N ASN A 486 -19.40 -21.79 28.23
CA ASN A 486 -18.30 -22.09 27.31
C ASN A 486 -18.49 -23.40 26.52
N SER A 487 -19.70 -23.98 26.54
CA SER A 487 -20.01 -25.25 25.88
C SER A 487 -19.68 -25.26 24.37
N GLU A 488 -19.86 -24.14 23.68
CA GLU A 488 -19.51 -24.01 22.26
C GLU A 488 -17.99 -24.11 22.05
N THR A 489 -17.21 -23.40 22.86
CA THR A 489 -15.74 -23.43 22.81
C THR A 489 -15.19 -24.81 23.14
N ILE A 490 -15.79 -25.50 24.11
CA ILE A 490 -15.47 -26.91 24.42
C ILE A 490 -15.77 -27.82 23.21
N ASN A 491 -16.89 -27.61 22.52
CA ASN A 491 -17.23 -28.40 21.32
C ASN A 491 -16.25 -28.14 20.17
N LYS A 492 -15.78 -26.89 19.98
CA LYS A 492 -14.72 -26.55 19.02
C LYS A 492 -13.43 -27.31 19.33
N LEU A 493 -13.03 -27.39 20.61
CA LEU A 493 -11.86 -28.16 21.02
C LEU A 493 -12.03 -29.67 20.76
N LYS A 494 -13.19 -30.25 21.08
CA LYS A 494 -13.48 -31.67 20.79
C LYS A 494 -13.39 -31.96 19.29
N SER A 495 -13.90 -31.07 18.45
CA SER A 495 -13.78 -31.20 16.98
C SER A 495 -12.32 -31.16 16.55
N ALA A 496 -11.57 -30.14 16.99
CA ALA A 496 -10.16 -29.99 16.63
C ALA A 496 -9.29 -31.18 17.09
N ILE A 497 -9.56 -31.75 18.28
CA ILE A 497 -8.92 -32.98 18.75
C ILE A 497 -9.25 -34.14 17.81
N THR A 498 -10.52 -34.30 17.45
CA THR A 498 -10.97 -35.38 16.56
C THR A 498 -10.30 -35.28 15.18
N ASP A 499 -10.20 -34.07 14.63
CA ASP A 499 -9.55 -33.82 13.35
C ASP A 499 -8.05 -34.16 13.42
N ALA A 500 -7.38 -33.75 14.49
CA ALA A 500 -5.96 -34.03 14.72
C ALA A 500 -5.66 -35.53 14.95
N GLU A 501 -6.55 -36.25 15.65
CA GLU A 501 -6.41 -37.70 15.87
C GLU A 501 -6.62 -38.53 14.60
N ASN A 502 -7.45 -38.03 13.68
CA ASN A 502 -7.74 -38.68 12.40
C ASN A 502 -6.75 -38.29 11.29
N ILE A 503 -5.59 -37.73 11.65
CA ILE A 503 -4.54 -37.39 10.68
C ILE A 503 -4.10 -38.62 9.89
N ASP A 504 -4.06 -38.47 8.57
CA ASP A 504 -3.56 -39.50 7.67
C ASP A 504 -2.04 -39.63 7.84
N LYS A 505 -1.61 -40.76 8.42
CA LYS A 505 -0.19 -41.01 8.73
C LYS A 505 0.70 -41.00 7.50
N ASP A 506 0.15 -41.34 6.32
CA ASP A 506 0.90 -41.35 5.07
C ASP A 506 1.19 -39.92 4.57
N LYS A 507 0.50 -38.89 5.11
CA LYS A 507 0.72 -37.48 4.79
C LYS A 507 1.67 -36.75 5.73
N ILE A 508 2.10 -37.40 6.82
CA ILE A 508 3.04 -36.82 7.77
C ILE A 508 4.39 -36.71 7.09
N LYS A 509 4.92 -35.48 7.01
CA LYS A 509 6.24 -35.22 6.43
C LYS A 509 7.29 -34.90 7.48
N TYR A 510 6.88 -34.27 8.58
CA TYR A 510 7.78 -33.82 9.62
C TYR A 510 7.42 -34.49 10.94
N GLU A 511 8.16 -35.55 11.26
CA GLU A 511 7.90 -36.40 12.43
C GLU A 511 7.97 -35.61 13.76
N GLU A 512 8.83 -34.58 13.83
CA GLU A 512 8.91 -33.66 14.96
C GLU A 512 7.56 -32.94 15.21
N TYR A 513 6.96 -32.38 14.16
CA TYR A 513 5.66 -31.72 14.28
C TYR A 513 4.52 -32.70 14.52
N ALA A 514 4.61 -33.93 14.02
CA ALA A 514 3.67 -34.98 14.40
C ALA A 514 3.78 -35.34 15.88
N GLN A 515 4.98 -35.35 16.46
CA GLN A 515 5.17 -35.52 17.89
C GLN A 515 4.61 -34.34 18.68
N LEU A 516 4.86 -33.10 18.24
CA LEU A 516 4.29 -31.89 18.85
C LEU A 516 2.76 -31.89 18.77
N LEU A 517 2.18 -32.31 17.64
CA LEU A 517 0.75 -32.49 17.48
C LEU A 517 0.19 -33.53 18.45
N ASN A 518 0.84 -34.70 18.60
CA ASN A 518 0.42 -35.74 19.55
C ASN A 518 0.50 -35.27 21.00
N ASN A 519 1.56 -34.53 21.35
CA ASN A 519 1.70 -33.89 22.65
C ASN A 519 0.56 -32.89 22.87
N GLN A 520 0.25 -32.09 21.84
CA GLN A 520 -0.84 -31.11 21.89
C GLN A 520 -2.21 -31.78 21.98
N ILE A 521 -2.48 -32.88 21.28
CA ILE A 521 -3.71 -33.69 21.44
C ILE A 521 -3.86 -34.14 22.89
N THR A 522 -2.77 -34.61 23.50
CA THR A 522 -2.77 -35.06 24.89
C THR A 522 -3.07 -33.91 25.86
N ALA A 523 -2.41 -32.77 25.68
CA ALA A 523 -2.65 -31.55 26.46
C ALA A 523 -4.10 -31.05 26.30
N SER A 524 -4.60 -31.00 25.07
CA SER A 524 -5.96 -30.58 24.73
C SER A 524 -7.02 -31.50 25.35
N LYS A 525 -6.78 -32.82 25.43
CA LYS A 525 -7.68 -33.75 26.14
C LYS A 525 -7.68 -33.52 27.65
N ALA A 526 -6.54 -33.18 28.23
CA ALA A 526 -6.45 -32.85 29.66
C ALA A 526 -7.29 -31.60 29.99
N LEU A 527 -7.26 -30.59 29.13
CA LEU A 527 -8.07 -29.36 29.28
C LEU A 527 -9.58 -29.65 29.33
N LEU A 528 -10.09 -30.63 28.57
CA LEU A 528 -11.51 -31.02 28.61
C LEU A 528 -11.98 -31.51 30.00
N THR A 529 -11.06 -31.91 30.86
CA THR A 529 -11.33 -32.39 32.22
C THR A 529 -10.86 -31.41 33.30
N ASP A 530 -10.17 -30.33 32.91
CA ASP A 530 -9.65 -29.34 33.83
C ASP A 530 -10.71 -28.27 34.11
N THR A 531 -11.28 -28.31 35.31
CA THR A 531 -12.28 -27.32 35.74
C THR A 531 -11.69 -25.93 36.01
N ALA A 532 -10.36 -25.80 36.03
CA ALA A 532 -9.66 -24.54 36.24
C ALA A 532 -9.17 -23.89 34.92
N CYS A 533 -9.31 -24.55 33.77
CA CYS A 533 -8.86 -23.97 32.49
C CYS A 533 -9.76 -22.80 32.06
N SER A 534 -9.13 -21.77 31.49
CA SER A 534 -9.83 -20.62 30.92
C SER A 534 -10.34 -20.93 29.52
N VAL A 535 -11.29 -20.13 29.03
CA VAL A 535 -11.73 -20.22 27.62
C VAL A 535 -10.57 -19.92 26.68
N GLN A 536 -9.67 -19.02 27.07
CA GLN A 536 -8.51 -18.71 26.24
C GLN A 536 -7.51 -19.86 26.18
N ASP A 537 -7.35 -20.67 27.23
CA ASP A 537 -6.53 -21.90 27.15
C ASP A 537 -7.11 -22.88 26.12
N ILE A 538 -8.44 -23.01 26.07
CA ILE A 538 -9.15 -23.82 25.07
C ILE A 538 -8.94 -23.26 23.66
N ASN A 539 -9.04 -21.93 23.49
CA ASN A 539 -8.80 -21.28 22.19
C ASN A 539 -7.35 -21.45 21.73
N ASN A 540 -6.37 -21.22 22.60
CA ASN A 540 -4.95 -21.45 22.30
C ASN A 540 -4.71 -22.91 21.92
N ALA A 541 -5.33 -23.88 22.61
CA ALA A 541 -5.24 -25.29 22.27
C ALA A 541 -5.83 -25.62 20.89
N VAL A 542 -6.97 -25.03 20.52
CA VAL A 542 -7.53 -25.15 19.16
C VAL A 542 -6.57 -24.58 18.10
N ILE A 543 -6.01 -23.40 18.36
CA ILE A 543 -5.04 -22.75 17.47
C ILE A 543 -3.80 -23.64 17.28
N LEU A 544 -3.22 -24.14 18.37
CA LEU A 544 -2.03 -24.99 18.34
C LEU A 544 -2.29 -26.34 17.67
N LEU A 545 -3.45 -26.96 17.89
CA LEU A 545 -3.83 -28.18 17.18
C LEU A 545 -3.86 -27.96 15.67
N LYS A 546 -4.47 -26.87 15.21
CA LYS A 546 -4.51 -26.51 13.78
C LYS A 546 -3.12 -26.20 13.25
N TYR A 547 -2.34 -25.39 13.96
CA TYR A 547 -0.98 -25.02 13.57
C TYR A 547 -0.06 -26.24 13.47
N TYR A 548 -0.02 -27.11 14.49
CA TYR A 548 0.81 -28.31 14.45
C TYR A 548 0.29 -29.34 13.46
N PHE A 549 -1.03 -29.42 13.24
CA PHE A 549 -1.58 -30.22 12.15
C PHE A 549 -1.05 -29.72 10.81
N GLU A 550 -1.24 -28.43 10.50
CA GLU A 550 -0.71 -27.77 9.29
C GLU A 550 0.79 -27.96 9.09
N LYS A 551 1.58 -28.02 10.17
CA LYS A 551 3.05 -28.22 10.13
C LYS A 551 3.48 -29.69 10.09
N ALA A 552 2.71 -30.62 10.68
CA ALA A 552 3.03 -32.05 10.71
C ALA A 552 2.82 -32.69 9.35
N ILE A 553 1.70 -32.33 8.70
CA ILE A 553 1.45 -32.65 7.31
C ILE A 553 2.03 -31.55 6.43
N ASP A 554 2.44 -31.91 5.23
CA ASP A 554 2.98 -30.96 4.26
C ASP A 554 1.85 -30.22 3.55
N THR A 555 0.93 -29.62 4.30
CA THR A 555 -0.30 -29.05 3.73
C THR A 555 0.06 -27.88 2.83
N PRO A 556 -0.10 -28.03 1.51
CA PRO A 556 0.16 -26.92 0.62
C PRO A 556 -0.95 -25.88 0.78
N TYR A 557 -0.66 -24.63 0.46
CA TYR A 557 -1.69 -23.64 0.23
C TYR A 557 -2.48 -24.07 -1.01
N GLU A 558 -3.76 -24.38 -0.82
CA GLU A 558 -4.61 -24.93 -1.87
C GLU A 558 -5.27 -23.81 -2.67
N ILE A 559 -5.00 -23.78 -3.97
CA ILE A 559 -5.65 -22.89 -4.94
C ILE A 559 -6.75 -23.69 -5.62
N ASN A 560 -7.99 -23.48 -5.21
CA ASN A 560 -9.15 -24.21 -5.75
C ASN A 560 -9.94 -23.35 -6.77
N ASN A 561 -9.71 -22.05 -6.79
CA ASN A 561 -10.38 -21.09 -7.65
C ASN A 561 -9.55 -19.80 -7.81
N ILE A 562 -10.05 -18.86 -8.61
CA ILE A 562 -9.37 -17.59 -8.90
C ILE A 562 -9.29 -16.69 -7.64
N ASP A 563 -10.27 -16.72 -6.74
CA ASP A 563 -10.24 -15.92 -5.52
C ASP A 563 -9.11 -16.39 -4.58
N ASP A 564 -8.90 -17.69 -4.46
CA ASP A 564 -7.76 -18.27 -3.72
C ASP A 564 -6.43 -17.82 -4.34
N TYR A 565 -6.32 -17.86 -5.67
CA TYR A 565 -5.14 -17.39 -6.39
C TYR A 565 -4.88 -15.90 -6.14
N LEU A 566 -5.91 -15.06 -6.27
CA LEU A 566 -5.80 -13.61 -6.07
C LEU A 566 -5.50 -13.27 -4.61
N LYS A 567 -6.03 -14.03 -3.66
CA LYS A 567 -5.71 -13.90 -2.24
C LYS A 567 -4.25 -14.24 -1.97
N LEU A 568 -3.71 -15.28 -2.58
CA LEU A 568 -2.28 -15.60 -2.53
C LEU A 568 -1.43 -14.46 -3.12
N VAL A 569 -1.76 -13.97 -4.33
CA VAL A 569 -1.09 -12.81 -4.93
C VAL A 569 -1.11 -11.61 -3.99
N GLU A 570 -2.25 -11.32 -3.37
CA GLU A 570 -2.41 -10.22 -2.43
C GLU A 570 -1.52 -10.41 -1.20
N ILE A 571 -1.55 -11.59 -0.55
CA ILE A 571 -0.73 -11.89 0.62
C ILE A 571 0.77 -11.83 0.28
N SER A 572 1.18 -12.39 -0.86
CA SER A 572 2.57 -12.41 -1.27
C SER A 572 3.09 -11.01 -1.56
N ASN A 573 2.40 -10.21 -2.39
CA ASN A 573 2.89 -8.88 -2.75
C ASN A 573 2.84 -7.89 -1.59
N LYS A 574 1.82 -8.00 -0.72
CA LYS A 574 1.59 -7.03 0.36
C LYS A 574 2.25 -7.42 1.68
N SER A 575 2.00 -8.65 2.12
CA SER A 575 2.54 -9.11 3.40
C SER A 575 3.94 -9.68 3.22
N GLY A 576 4.35 -10.05 2.01
CA GLY A 576 5.64 -10.71 1.78
C GLY A 576 5.67 -12.14 2.34
N TYR A 577 4.51 -12.73 2.61
CA TYR A 577 4.39 -14.15 2.97
C TYR A 577 4.16 -14.98 1.72
N ILE A 578 4.99 -16.00 1.56
CA ILE A 578 4.83 -16.99 0.49
C ILE A 578 4.77 -18.36 1.17
N PRO A 579 3.64 -19.08 1.08
CA PRO A 579 3.55 -20.43 1.63
C PRO A 579 4.63 -21.32 1.03
N GLN A 580 5.38 -22.01 1.88
CA GLN A 580 6.49 -22.88 1.46
C GLN A 580 6.08 -23.90 0.38
N LYS A 581 4.82 -24.35 0.42
CA LYS A 581 4.20 -25.20 -0.59
C LYS A 581 2.86 -24.66 -1.03
N ILE A 582 2.63 -24.69 -2.33
CA ILE A 582 1.42 -24.19 -2.95
C ILE A 582 0.96 -25.25 -3.95
N SER A 583 -0.30 -25.65 -3.88
CA SER A 583 -0.89 -26.65 -4.78
C SER A 583 -2.04 -26.03 -5.55
N LEU A 584 -2.02 -26.22 -6.86
CA LEU A 584 -3.13 -25.90 -7.73
C LEU A 584 -4.02 -27.15 -7.82
N ASN A 585 -5.30 -27.01 -7.49
CA ASN A 585 -6.26 -28.13 -7.46
C ASN A 585 -7.37 -28.01 -8.51
N ALA A 586 -7.35 -26.94 -9.29
CA ALA A 586 -8.32 -26.68 -10.34
C ALA A 586 -7.65 -25.88 -11.46
N ASP A 587 -8.17 -26.04 -12.67
CA ASP A 587 -7.81 -25.16 -13.77
C ASP A 587 -8.37 -23.75 -13.51
N LEU A 588 -7.56 -22.72 -13.78
CA LEU A 588 -7.96 -21.32 -13.61
C LEU A 588 -8.12 -20.67 -14.98
N ASP A 589 -9.31 -20.12 -15.25
CA ASP A 589 -9.61 -19.43 -16.51
C ASP A 589 -9.91 -17.95 -16.28
N PHE A 590 -8.99 -17.10 -16.68
CA PHE A 590 -9.07 -15.65 -16.47
C PHE A 590 -9.83 -14.89 -17.56
N SER A 591 -10.51 -15.59 -18.50
CA SER A 591 -11.27 -14.95 -19.59
C SER A 591 -12.26 -13.87 -19.12
N ASP A 592 -12.94 -14.09 -17.98
CA ASP A 592 -13.94 -13.16 -17.45
C ASP A 592 -13.36 -12.08 -16.53
N TYR A 593 -12.07 -12.19 -16.13
CA TYR A 593 -11.45 -11.23 -15.22
C TYR A 593 -11.06 -9.92 -15.92
N GLY A 594 -10.59 -10.00 -17.16
CA GLY A 594 -10.33 -8.88 -18.07
C GLY A 594 -9.16 -7.94 -17.69
N LYS A 595 -8.76 -7.91 -16.41
CA LYS A 595 -7.69 -7.07 -15.84
C LYS A 595 -6.35 -7.82 -15.77
N GLU A 596 -5.28 -7.05 -15.63
CA GLU A 596 -3.96 -7.60 -15.33
C GLU A 596 -3.87 -8.11 -13.89
N VAL A 597 -3.06 -9.13 -13.69
CA VAL A 597 -2.84 -9.81 -12.42
C VAL A 597 -1.35 -9.73 -12.07
N SER A 598 -1.04 -9.27 -10.86
CA SER A 598 0.33 -9.19 -10.39
C SER A 598 0.98 -10.57 -10.23
N PRO A 599 2.30 -10.67 -10.43
CA PRO A 599 3.09 -11.86 -10.09
C PRO A 599 2.86 -12.34 -8.65
N ILE A 600 2.94 -13.65 -8.40
CA ILE A 600 3.04 -14.22 -7.05
C ILE A 600 4.48 -14.07 -6.59
N CYS A 601 4.78 -12.99 -5.87
CA CYS A 601 6.11 -12.75 -5.31
C CYS A 601 6.02 -11.86 -4.06
N ASN A 602 7.11 -11.77 -3.30
CA ASN A 602 7.23 -10.85 -2.18
C ASN A 602 7.41 -9.40 -2.68
N ALA A 603 7.48 -8.43 -1.76
CA ALA A 603 7.66 -7.01 -2.08
C ALA A 603 8.98 -6.70 -2.83
N GLU A 604 9.96 -7.60 -2.79
CA GLU A 604 11.23 -7.50 -3.53
C GLU A 604 11.14 -8.14 -4.92
N GLY A 605 9.96 -8.63 -5.30
CA GLY A 605 9.74 -9.34 -6.56
C GLY A 605 10.19 -10.80 -6.55
N ASN A 606 10.58 -11.37 -5.40
CA ASN A 606 11.11 -12.74 -5.30
C ASN A 606 10.04 -13.78 -4.90
N PHE A 607 10.17 -15.00 -5.42
CA PHE A 607 9.38 -16.17 -5.08
C PHE A 607 10.29 -17.34 -4.74
N SER A 608 10.14 -17.94 -3.56
CA SER A 608 11.07 -18.93 -3.00
C SER A 608 10.39 -20.22 -2.51
N SER A 609 9.26 -20.58 -3.10
CA SER A 609 8.43 -21.71 -2.64
C SER A 609 8.33 -22.86 -3.65
N ASP A 610 7.85 -24.01 -3.18
CA ASP A 610 7.46 -25.12 -4.05
C ASP A 610 6.03 -24.90 -4.56
N PHE A 611 5.87 -24.72 -5.87
CA PHE A 611 4.58 -24.67 -6.54
C PHE A 611 4.31 -25.99 -7.29
N TYR A 612 3.26 -26.69 -6.86
CA TYR A 612 2.77 -27.92 -7.46
C TYR A 612 1.56 -27.57 -8.32
N GLY A 613 1.75 -27.54 -9.64
CA GLY A 613 0.67 -27.36 -10.61
C GLY A 613 -0.28 -28.57 -10.66
N ASN A 614 0.16 -29.75 -10.19
CA ASN A 614 -0.63 -30.98 -10.16
C ASN A 614 -1.31 -31.34 -11.50
N ASN A 615 -0.67 -30.99 -12.62
CA ASN A 615 -1.16 -31.09 -14.00
C ASN A 615 -2.37 -30.20 -14.34
N HIS A 616 -2.64 -29.17 -13.53
CA HIS A 616 -3.65 -28.17 -13.81
C HIS A 616 -3.13 -27.05 -14.71
N THR A 617 -4.08 -26.34 -15.31
CA THR A 617 -3.83 -25.28 -16.30
C THR A 617 -4.26 -23.91 -15.77
N ILE A 618 -3.39 -22.92 -15.90
CA ILE A 618 -3.75 -21.50 -15.79
C ILE A 618 -3.87 -20.95 -17.21
N LYS A 619 -5.04 -20.41 -17.58
CA LYS A 619 -5.30 -19.92 -18.94
C LYS A 619 -5.90 -18.52 -19.01
N ASN A 620 -5.63 -17.86 -20.13
CA ASN A 620 -6.18 -16.54 -20.50
C ASN A 620 -5.81 -15.41 -19.51
N ILE A 621 -4.68 -15.55 -18.82
CA ILE A 621 -4.21 -14.60 -17.80
C ILE A 621 -3.42 -13.46 -18.44
N LYS A 622 -3.71 -12.22 -18.02
CA LYS A 622 -2.87 -11.06 -18.31
C LYS A 622 -1.97 -10.80 -17.10
N ILE A 623 -0.66 -10.92 -17.25
CA ILE A 623 0.30 -10.82 -16.14
C ILE A 623 0.91 -9.42 -16.17
N SER A 624 0.76 -8.63 -15.11
CA SER A 624 1.36 -7.30 -15.00
C SER A 624 2.85 -7.36 -14.65
N SER A 625 3.50 -6.19 -14.62
CA SER A 625 4.87 -6.03 -14.14
C SER A 625 4.91 -5.48 -12.70
N VAL A 626 5.98 -5.80 -11.98
CA VAL A 626 6.30 -5.28 -10.64
C VAL A 626 7.66 -4.59 -10.68
N SER A 627 7.83 -3.53 -9.89
CA SER A 627 9.11 -2.81 -9.78
C SER A 627 9.89 -3.32 -8.57
N ALA A 628 11.11 -3.80 -8.80
CA ALA A 628 12.04 -4.27 -7.77
C ALA A 628 13.45 -3.74 -8.05
N TYR A 629 14.06 -3.08 -7.06
CA TYR A 629 15.42 -2.52 -7.14
C TYR A 629 15.69 -1.63 -8.37
N GLY A 630 14.70 -0.83 -8.78
CA GLY A 630 14.82 0.06 -9.94
C GLY A 630 14.70 -0.63 -11.31
N ASN A 631 14.33 -1.91 -11.34
CA ASN A 631 14.00 -2.66 -12.55
C ASN A 631 12.54 -3.10 -12.53
N THR A 632 11.91 -3.22 -13.69
CA THR A 632 10.61 -3.86 -13.82
C THR A 632 10.79 -5.34 -14.13
N MET A 633 9.93 -6.18 -13.57
CA MET A 633 9.90 -7.62 -13.77
C MET A 633 8.50 -8.10 -14.09
N SER A 634 8.35 -9.02 -15.03
CA SER A 634 7.07 -9.66 -15.33
C SER A 634 7.20 -11.17 -15.46
N GLY A 635 6.16 -11.87 -14.99
CA GLY A 635 6.05 -13.32 -15.01
C GLY A 635 5.26 -13.84 -13.82
N LEU A 636 4.63 -15.02 -13.95
CA LEU A 636 3.67 -15.53 -12.97
C LEU A 636 4.20 -15.54 -11.53
N PHE A 637 5.50 -15.79 -11.34
CA PHE A 637 6.17 -15.90 -10.03
C PHE A 637 7.24 -14.82 -9.79
N GLY A 638 7.28 -13.74 -10.57
CA GLY A 638 8.33 -12.72 -10.45
C GLY A 638 9.73 -13.33 -10.64
N SER A 639 10.62 -13.19 -9.66
CA SER A 639 11.98 -13.75 -9.62
C SER A 639 12.02 -15.02 -8.77
N LEU A 640 12.22 -16.19 -9.38
CA LEU A 640 12.37 -17.46 -8.68
C LEU A 640 13.73 -17.53 -7.96
N GLN A 641 13.70 -17.76 -6.65
CA GLN A 641 14.86 -17.80 -5.77
C GLN A 641 14.88 -19.11 -4.97
N SER A 642 15.70 -20.07 -5.40
CA SER A 642 15.70 -21.43 -4.84
C SER A 642 14.32 -22.12 -4.83
N ALA A 643 13.42 -21.67 -5.72
CA ALA A 643 12.05 -22.16 -5.81
C ALA A 643 11.95 -23.42 -6.67
N LYS A 644 10.86 -24.18 -6.50
CA LYS A 644 10.57 -25.35 -7.32
C LYS A 644 9.18 -25.23 -7.96
N ILE A 645 9.08 -25.27 -9.28
CA ILE A 645 7.80 -25.28 -10.00
C ILE A 645 7.64 -26.62 -10.69
N THR A 646 6.54 -27.32 -10.46
CA THR A 646 6.30 -28.66 -11.01
C THR A 646 4.92 -28.80 -11.63
N ASP A 647 4.81 -29.60 -12.70
CA ASP A 647 3.54 -30.09 -13.26
C ASP A 647 2.51 -28.99 -13.59
N LEU A 648 2.94 -27.84 -14.10
CA LEU A 648 2.08 -26.70 -14.38
C LEU A 648 1.94 -26.46 -15.89
N THR A 649 0.72 -26.24 -16.36
CA THR A 649 0.46 -25.75 -17.72
C THR A 649 0.00 -24.29 -17.69
N ILE A 650 0.60 -23.46 -18.55
CA ILE A 650 0.13 -22.10 -18.81
C ILE A 650 -0.28 -21.98 -20.28
N GLU A 651 -1.50 -21.51 -20.51
CA GLU A 651 -2.06 -21.34 -21.85
C GLU A 651 -2.59 -19.92 -22.09
N ASN A 652 -2.32 -19.34 -23.27
CA ASN A 652 -2.86 -18.02 -23.65
C ASN A 652 -2.53 -16.91 -22.64
N ALA A 653 -1.35 -16.94 -22.02
CA ALA A 653 -0.90 -15.86 -21.14
C ALA A 653 -0.38 -14.68 -21.96
N ASP A 654 -0.70 -13.47 -21.52
CA ASP A 654 -0.22 -12.20 -22.07
C ASP A 654 0.61 -11.47 -21.01
N VAL A 655 1.93 -11.46 -21.17
CA VAL A 655 2.88 -10.97 -20.17
C VAL A 655 3.27 -9.53 -20.48
N ALA A 656 3.01 -8.62 -19.54
CA ALA A 656 3.33 -7.21 -19.67
C ALA A 656 4.83 -6.96 -19.93
N PRO A 657 5.16 -5.88 -20.66
CA PRO A 657 6.55 -5.50 -20.90
C PRO A 657 7.26 -5.13 -19.59
N ALA A 658 8.51 -5.57 -19.46
CA ALA A 658 9.37 -5.25 -18.32
C ALA A 658 10.86 -5.38 -18.69
N SER A 659 11.77 -4.82 -17.88
CA SER A 659 13.23 -5.00 -18.04
C SER A 659 13.65 -6.47 -18.01
N ARG A 660 12.90 -7.32 -17.32
CA ARG A 660 13.04 -8.77 -17.37
C ARG A 660 11.68 -9.44 -17.42
N SER A 661 11.48 -10.34 -18.37
CA SER A 661 10.16 -10.91 -18.62
C SER A 661 10.21 -12.39 -18.95
N GLY A 662 9.31 -13.17 -18.37
CA GLY A 662 9.02 -14.51 -18.86
C GLY A 662 7.69 -15.00 -18.36
N ILE A 663 7.18 -16.11 -18.90
CA ILE A 663 5.79 -16.51 -18.62
C ILE A 663 5.68 -17.06 -17.20
N LEU A 664 6.63 -17.90 -16.78
CA LEU A 664 6.70 -18.34 -15.39
C LEU A 664 7.44 -17.32 -14.51
N SER A 665 8.53 -16.72 -15.00
CA SER A 665 9.35 -15.82 -14.18
C SER A 665 10.14 -14.81 -15.00
N ALA A 666 10.48 -13.67 -14.40
CA ALA A 666 11.42 -12.71 -14.96
C ALA A 666 12.87 -13.20 -14.83
N TYR A 667 13.18 -13.85 -13.71
CA TYR A 667 14.51 -14.28 -13.33
C TYR A 667 14.43 -15.59 -12.55
N ALA A 668 15.35 -16.53 -12.76
CA ALA A 668 15.38 -17.81 -12.06
C ALA A 668 16.78 -18.14 -11.55
N GLN A 669 16.97 -18.11 -10.23
CA GLN A 669 18.24 -18.36 -9.56
C GLN A 669 18.16 -19.55 -8.60
N TYR A 670 19.05 -20.54 -8.79
CA TYR A 670 19.02 -21.81 -8.04
C TYR A 670 17.65 -22.53 -8.07
N ALA A 671 16.80 -22.19 -9.05
CA ALA A 671 15.44 -22.66 -9.14
C ALA A 671 15.34 -23.97 -9.93
N THR A 672 14.30 -24.74 -9.68
CA THR A 672 14.02 -26.00 -10.38
C THR A 672 12.64 -25.95 -11.02
N ILE A 673 12.56 -26.08 -12.34
CA ILE A 673 11.30 -26.13 -13.09
C ILE A 673 11.19 -27.50 -13.74
N LEU A 674 10.14 -28.26 -13.42
CA LEU A 674 9.98 -29.66 -13.84
C LEU A 674 8.61 -29.88 -14.46
N ASN A 675 8.57 -30.50 -15.63
CA ASN A 675 7.32 -30.91 -16.28
C ASN A 675 6.31 -29.76 -16.46
N CYS A 676 6.81 -28.57 -16.80
CA CYS A 676 5.95 -27.40 -17.06
C CYS A 676 5.73 -27.22 -18.56
N THR A 677 4.50 -26.92 -18.96
CA THR A 677 4.14 -26.63 -20.35
C THR A 677 3.69 -25.19 -20.48
N VAL A 678 4.20 -24.48 -21.49
CA VAL A 678 3.80 -23.12 -21.81
C VAL A 678 3.37 -23.06 -23.27
N LYS A 679 2.12 -22.65 -23.52
CA LYS A 679 1.49 -22.77 -24.83
C LYS A 679 0.71 -21.53 -25.23
N ASN A 680 0.82 -21.13 -26.50
CA ASN A 680 0.06 -20.01 -27.09
C ASN A 680 0.23 -18.68 -26.33
N CYS A 681 1.36 -18.49 -25.64
CA CYS A 681 1.58 -17.33 -24.78
C CYS A 681 2.40 -16.25 -25.50
N VAL A 682 2.30 -15.02 -25.00
CA VAL A 682 3.01 -13.84 -25.52
C VAL A 682 3.80 -13.17 -24.41
N VAL A 683 5.09 -12.90 -24.67
CA VAL A 683 5.93 -12.04 -23.82
C VAL A 683 6.20 -10.75 -24.55
N ASN A 684 5.67 -9.62 -24.04
CA ASN A 684 5.70 -8.35 -24.75
C ASN A 684 7.04 -7.60 -24.63
N TYR A 685 7.32 -6.81 -25.66
CA TYR A 685 8.55 -6.03 -25.78
C TYR A 685 8.48 -4.75 -24.95
N ASP A 686 9.50 -4.52 -24.13
CA ASP A 686 9.73 -3.24 -23.45
C ASP A 686 10.48 -2.31 -24.40
N TYR A 687 9.71 -1.43 -25.05
CA TYR A 687 10.24 -0.45 -25.99
C TYR A 687 11.01 0.68 -25.34
N TYR A 688 11.20 0.69 -24.02
CA TYR A 688 11.91 1.77 -23.31
C TYR A 688 13.18 1.26 -22.63
N SER A 689 13.18 0.02 -22.15
CA SER A 689 14.39 -0.63 -21.66
C SER A 689 15.44 -0.77 -22.76
N SER A 690 16.72 -0.59 -22.41
CA SER A 690 17.90 -0.87 -23.24
C SER A 690 18.60 -2.19 -22.88
N THR A 691 18.03 -2.92 -21.93
CA THR A 691 18.62 -4.12 -21.34
C THR A 691 17.60 -5.25 -21.20
N GLN A 692 16.43 -5.14 -21.85
CA GLN A 692 15.37 -6.13 -21.70
C GLN A 692 15.86 -7.54 -22.02
N SER A 693 15.69 -8.45 -21.05
CA SER A 693 15.86 -9.89 -21.26
C SER A 693 14.52 -10.61 -21.17
N SER A 694 14.17 -11.39 -22.20
CA SER A 694 12.92 -12.13 -22.22
C SER A 694 13.08 -13.60 -22.64
N GLY A 695 12.18 -14.45 -22.14
CA GLY A 695 12.12 -15.86 -22.51
C GLY A 695 10.79 -16.51 -22.16
N ALA A 696 10.47 -17.64 -22.80
CA ALA A 696 9.18 -18.28 -22.58
C ALA A 696 9.03 -18.83 -21.15
N ILE A 697 10.05 -19.50 -20.62
CA ILE A 697 10.01 -20.01 -19.24
C ILE A 697 10.47 -18.90 -18.29
N SER A 698 11.63 -18.32 -18.54
CA SER A 698 12.12 -17.17 -17.78
C SER A 698 12.90 -16.19 -18.64
N GLY A 699 12.97 -14.93 -18.23
CA GLY A 699 13.86 -13.95 -18.86
C GLY A 699 15.33 -14.36 -18.74
N GLU A 700 15.77 -14.77 -17.55
CA GLU A 700 17.14 -15.22 -17.29
C GLU A 700 17.19 -16.41 -16.32
N PHE A 701 18.19 -17.28 -16.50
CA PHE A 701 18.45 -18.50 -15.73
C PHE A 701 19.88 -18.52 -15.19
N TRP A 702 20.04 -18.61 -13.88
CA TRP A 702 21.33 -18.59 -13.20
C TRP A 702 21.43 -19.78 -12.24
N TYR A 703 22.32 -20.73 -12.53
CA TYR A 703 22.51 -21.93 -11.71
C TYR A 703 21.21 -22.72 -11.46
N SER A 704 20.30 -22.69 -12.43
CA SER A 704 18.94 -23.24 -12.31
C SER A 704 18.76 -24.47 -13.19
N VAL A 705 17.70 -25.24 -12.94
CA VAL A 705 17.35 -26.45 -13.70
C VAL A 705 15.98 -26.26 -14.34
N ALA A 706 15.86 -26.54 -15.64
CA ALA A 706 14.56 -26.79 -16.25
C ALA A 706 14.58 -28.17 -16.94
N SER A 707 13.61 -29.03 -16.65
CA SER A 707 13.58 -30.38 -17.23
C SER A 707 12.18 -30.84 -17.55
N TYR A 708 12.05 -31.57 -18.66
CA TYR A 708 10.75 -32.02 -19.20
C TYR A 708 9.78 -30.87 -19.50
N CYS A 709 10.31 -29.67 -19.78
CA CYS A 709 9.48 -28.51 -20.07
C CYS A 709 9.16 -28.42 -21.56
N ASN A 710 7.90 -28.10 -21.89
CA ASN A 710 7.47 -27.91 -23.27
C ASN A 710 7.12 -26.43 -23.52
N VAL A 711 7.60 -25.87 -24.62
CA VAL A 711 7.24 -24.52 -25.06
C VAL A 711 6.70 -24.60 -26.48
N GLU A 712 5.43 -24.27 -26.68
CA GLU A 712 4.74 -24.46 -27.96
C GLU A 712 3.97 -23.21 -28.39
N ASN A 713 4.08 -22.83 -29.66
CA ASN A 713 3.31 -21.74 -30.27
C ASN A 713 3.42 -20.40 -29.49
N CYS A 714 4.53 -20.17 -28.78
CA CYS A 714 4.73 -18.94 -28.03
C CYS A 714 5.39 -17.87 -28.89
N THR A 715 5.04 -16.61 -28.63
CA THR A 715 5.69 -15.45 -29.26
C THR A 715 6.42 -14.64 -28.21
N ILE A 716 7.74 -14.52 -28.35
CA ILE A 716 8.61 -13.87 -27.39
C ILE A 716 9.29 -12.67 -28.05
N TYR A 717 9.09 -11.49 -27.49
CA TYR A 717 9.78 -10.27 -27.91
C TYR A 717 10.76 -9.82 -26.82
N GLY A 718 11.95 -9.33 -27.20
CA GLY A 718 12.86 -8.67 -26.27
C GLY A 718 14.08 -8.05 -26.94
N GLN A 719 14.82 -7.17 -26.25
CA GLN A 719 16.13 -6.74 -26.79
C GLN A 719 17.08 -7.93 -26.89
N TYR A 720 17.11 -8.69 -25.79
CA TYR A 720 17.64 -10.02 -25.69
C TYR A 720 16.43 -10.94 -25.53
N ALA A 721 16.15 -11.82 -26.50
CA ALA A 721 15.02 -12.77 -26.41
C ALA A 721 15.47 -14.23 -26.58
N GLY A 722 14.88 -15.15 -25.82
CA GLY A 722 15.18 -16.58 -25.89
C GLY A 722 13.93 -17.43 -26.07
N GLU A 723 14.06 -18.58 -26.73
CA GLU A 723 12.96 -19.56 -26.79
C GLU A 723 12.62 -20.12 -25.41
N LEU A 724 13.61 -20.19 -24.52
CA LEU A 724 13.45 -20.68 -23.15
C LEU A 724 13.86 -19.62 -22.11
N ALA A 725 15.13 -19.20 -22.16
CA ALA A 725 15.73 -18.15 -21.33
C ALA A 725 17.16 -17.79 -21.80
N PHE A 726 17.72 -16.67 -21.32
CA PHE A 726 19.18 -16.46 -21.30
C PHE A 726 19.77 -17.15 -20.08
N ALA A 727 20.79 -18.00 -20.28
CA ALA A 727 21.25 -18.89 -19.24
C ALA A 727 22.74 -18.77 -18.92
N ILE A 728 23.07 -18.80 -17.63
CA ILE A 728 24.42 -18.93 -17.10
C ILE A 728 24.46 -20.16 -16.20
N GLN A 729 25.37 -21.10 -16.50
CA GLN A 729 25.64 -22.31 -15.70
C GLN A 729 24.37 -23.08 -15.27
N SER A 730 23.37 -23.14 -16.16
CA SER A 730 22.08 -23.79 -15.90
C SER A 730 21.93 -25.09 -16.69
N ILE A 731 21.13 -26.01 -16.16
CA ILE A 731 20.94 -27.35 -16.73
C ILE A 731 19.56 -27.41 -17.38
N PHE A 732 19.53 -27.79 -18.65
CA PHE A 732 18.32 -28.12 -19.37
C PHE A 732 18.33 -29.62 -19.69
N SER A 733 17.20 -30.31 -19.54
CA SER A 733 17.14 -31.75 -19.84
C SER A 733 15.76 -32.15 -20.32
N TYR A 734 15.69 -32.77 -21.50
CA TYR A 734 14.44 -33.27 -22.07
C TYR A 734 13.37 -32.17 -22.30
N CYS A 735 13.79 -30.92 -22.51
CA CYS A 735 12.88 -29.86 -22.91
C CYS A 735 12.59 -29.96 -24.41
N ASN A 736 11.34 -29.73 -24.81
CA ASN A 736 10.93 -29.74 -26.21
C ASN A 736 10.29 -28.42 -26.60
N LEU A 737 10.86 -27.78 -27.61
CA LEU A 737 10.40 -26.48 -28.11
C LEU A 737 9.98 -26.63 -29.56
N SER A 738 8.79 -26.12 -29.90
CA SER A 738 8.27 -26.17 -31.27
C SER A 738 7.33 -25.01 -31.61
N ASN A 739 7.35 -24.60 -32.88
CA ASN A 739 6.52 -23.56 -33.46
C ASN A 739 6.61 -22.21 -32.74
N ASN A 740 7.73 -21.93 -32.08
CA ASN A 740 7.93 -20.67 -31.36
C ASN A 740 8.42 -19.58 -32.31
N ARG A 741 8.05 -18.34 -32.00
CA ARG A 741 8.50 -17.15 -32.73
C ARG A 741 9.22 -16.24 -31.76
N VAL A 742 10.52 -16.07 -31.97
CA VAL A 742 11.33 -15.20 -31.13
C VAL A 742 11.82 -14.02 -31.94
N TYR A 743 11.60 -12.84 -31.39
CA TYR A 743 11.88 -11.56 -32.02
C TYR A 743 12.82 -10.75 -31.15
N ALA A 744 14.00 -10.42 -31.67
CA ALA A 744 14.99 -9.65 -30.95
C ALA A 744 15.68 -8.56 -31.77
N THR A 745 16.21 -7.56 -31.07
CA THR A 745 16.98 -6.46 -31.67
C THR A 745 18.49 -6.57 -31.45
N ASN A 746 18.92 -7.12 -30.30
CA ASN A 746 20.33 -7.16 -29.91
C ASN A 746 20.88 -8.57 -29.76
N GLY A 747 20.09 -9.51 -29.25
CA GLY A 747 20.58 -10.86 -29.04
C GLY A 747 19.50 -11.93 -28.93
N LEU A 748 19.86 -13.14 -29.31
CA LEU A 748 19.02 -14.33 -29.21
C LEU A 748 19.69 -15.40 -28.35
N SER A 749 18.89 -16.08 -27.54
CA SER A 749 19.26 -17.38 -26.95
C SER A 749 18.52 -18.48 -27.72
N VAL A 750 19.29 -19.34 -28.37
CA VAL A 750 18.79 -20.42 -29.24
C VAL A 750 18.89 -21.74 -28.50
N PHE A 751 17.81 -22.50 -28.45
CA PHE A 751 17.82 -23.81 -27.77
C PHE A 751 18.01 -24.96 -28.75
N ASP A 752 18.97 -25.84 -28.46
CA ASP A 752 19.18 -27.09 -29.17
C ASP A 752 18.44 -28.22 -28.44
N ASN A 753 17.28 -28.62 -28.98
CA ASN A 753 16.48 -29.73 -28.45
C ASN A 753 17.27 -31.04 -28.36
N ALA A 754 18.17 -31.34 -29.30
CA ALA A 754 18.86 -32.61 -29.37
C ALA A 754 19.94 -32.75 -28.29
N ASN A 755 20.62 -31.66 -27.96
CA ASN A 755 21.70 -31.64 -26.98
C ASN A 755 21.31 -30.98 -25.65
N SER A 756 20.07 -30.48 -25.51
CA SER A 756 19.56 -29.75 -24.34
C SER A 756 20.48 -28.60 -23.92
N LYS A 757 20.88 -27.77 -24.90
CA LYS A 757 21.87 -26.70 -24.72
C LYS A 757 21.38 -25.38 -25.30
N THR A 758 21.64 -24.28 -24.61
CA THR A 758 21.44 -22.92 -25.13
C THR A 758 22.71 -22.36 -25.76
N SER A 759 22.57 -21.64 -26.87
CA SER A 759 23.65 -20.89 -27.51
C SER A 759 23.24 -19.43 -27.64
N ASN A 760 24.12 -18.50 -27.25
CA ASN A 760 23.83 -17.07 -27.35
C ASN A 760 24.37 -16.51 -28.66
N LEU A 761 23.58 -15.64 -29.29
CA LEU A 761 23.88 -14.99 -30.55
C LEU A 761 23.64 -13.48 -30.41
N TYR A 762 24.69 -12.69 -30.51
CA TYR A 762 24.65 -11.24 -30.34
C TYR A 762 24.83 -10.54 -31.69
N PHE A 763 24.10 -9.44 -31.87
CA PHE A 763 24.06 -8.65 -33.09
C PHE A 763 24.56 -7.23 -32.83
N PHE A 764 25.50 -6.78 -33.66
CA PHE A 764 26.09 -5.45 -33.54
C PHE A 764 25.80 -4.63 -34.80
N PRO A 765 24.76 -3.78 -34.76
CA PRO A 765 24.54 -2.80 -35.81
C PRO A 765 25.62 -1.74 -35.92
N THR A 766 25.91 -1.34 -37.14
CA THR A 766 26.65 -0.12 -37.47
C THR A 766 25.84 0.68 -38.50
N PRO A 767 25.34 1.89 -38.16
CA PRO A 767 25.45 2.58 -36.86
C PRO A 767 24.60 1.93 -35.76
N ALA A 768 24.95 2.13 -34.48
CA ALA A 768 24.37 1.44 -33.33
C ALA A 768 22.85 1.67 -33.09
N ASN A 769 22.26 2.70 -33.72
CA ASN A 769 20.85 3.07 -33.59
C ASN A 769 20.00 2.45 -34.70
N SER A 770 19.95 1.12 -34.78
CA SER A 770 19.27 0.45 -35.89
C SER A 770 17.96 -0.22 -35.49
N ASP A 771 17.01 -0.17 -36.40
CA ASP A 771 15.78 -0.96 -36.52
C ASP A 771 16.03 -2.44 -36.89
N ILE A 772 17.11 -3.03 -36.36
CA ILE A 772 17.40 -4.45 -36.60
C ILE A 772 16.30 -5.29 -36.00
N PHE A 773 15.94 -6.30 -36.78
CA PHE A 773 15.01 -7.33 -36.38
C PHE A 773 15.56 -8.69 -36.74
N VAL A 774 15.73 -9.49 -35.70
CA VAL A 774 16.08 -10.90 -35.83
C VAL A 774 14.88 -11.73 -35.45
N GLU A 775 14.39 -12.47 -36.43
CA GLU A 775 13.35 -13.47 -36.22
C GLU A 775 13.99 -14.84 -36.15
N MET A 776 13.63 -15.59 -35.13
CA MET A 776 13.89 -17.01 -35.06
C MET A 776 12.58 -17.78 -35.10
N GLN A 777 12.58 -18.80 -35.94
CA GLN A 777 11.62 -19.90 -35.96
C GLN A 777 12.41 -21.21 -35.86
N ASP A 778 11.72 -22.33 -35.71
CA ASP A 778 12.33 -23.66 -35.55
C ASP A 778 13.44 -23.92 -36.59
N ASP A 779 13.16 -23.65 -37.86
CA ASP A 779 14.04 -24.00 -38.99
C ASP A 779 15.06 -22.93 -39.37
N PHE A 780 14.91 -21.68 -38.89
CA PHE A 780 15.77 -20.59 -39.34
C PHE A 780 15.94 -19.47 -38.32
N ILE A 781 17.08 -18.79 -38.41
CA ILE A 781 17.31 -17.49 -37.80
C ILE A 781 17.53 -16.50 -38.94
N ARG A 782 16.63 -15.54 -39.07
CA ARG A 782 16.60 -14.55 -40.15
C ARG A 782 16.90 -13.17 -39.58
N VAL A 783 17.95 -12.55 -40.11
CA VAL A 783 18.30 -11.17 -39.83
C VAL A 783 17.71 -10.27 -40.91
N SER A 784 17.07 -9.21 -40.47
CA SER A 784 16.50 -8.16 -41.30
C SER A 784 16.52 -6.81 -40.60
N SER A 785 16.15 -5.78 -41.32
CA SER A 785 15.90 -4.43 -40.81
C SER A 785 14.46 -4.08 -41.21
N LEU A 786 13.72 -3.43 -40.31
CA LEU A 786 12.29 -3.18 -40.48
C LEU A 786 12.00 -1.97 -41.37
N LEU A 787 12.89 -0.99 -41.37
CA LEU A 787 12.81 0.29 -42.08
C LEU A 787 13.92 0.42 -43.13
N HIS A 788 15.13 0.00 -42.80
CA HIS A 788 16.32 0.22 -43.62
C HIS A 788 16.78 -1.06 -44.34
N THR A 789 17.89 -0.94 -45.08
CA THR A 789 18.51 -2.07 -45.79
C THR A 789 19.76 -2.55 -45.06
N VAL A 790 19.82 -3.85 -44.78
CA VAL A 790 21.06 -4.50 -44.30
C VAL A 790 22.02 -4.64 -45.48
N THR A 791 23.04 -3.79 -45.53
CA THR A 791 24.01 -3.74 -46.64
C THR A 791 25.01 -4.89 -46.58
N SER A 792 25.45 -5.28 -45.37
CA SER A 792 26.27 -6.47 -45.15
C SER A 792 26.03 -7.09 -43.78
N CYS A 793 26.17 -8.41 -43.70
CA CYS A 793 26.13 -9.19 -42.47
C CYS A 793 27.35 -10.13 -42.46
N THR A 794 28.16 -10.06 -41.40
CA THR A 794 29.42 -10.81 -41.29
C THR A 794 29.59 -11.40 -39.90
N SER A 795 30.22 -12.57 -39.81
CA SER A 795 30.56 -13.21 -38.54
C SER A 795 31.80 -14.08 -38.71
N GLU A 796 32.64 -14.13 -37.68
CA GLU A 796 33.74 -15.10 -37.56
C GLU A 796 33.34 -16.37 -36.79
N THR A 797 32.17 -16.36 -36.16
CA THR A 797 31.73 -17.40 -35.21
C THR A 797 30.60 -18.28 -35.74
N VAL A 798 29.80 -17.78 -36.69
CA VAL A 798 28.70 -18.53 -37.30
C VAL A 798 28.72 -18.44 -38.82
N LYS A 799 28.15 -19.46 -39.48
CA LYS A 799 27.95 -19.45 -40.93
C LYS A 799 26.71 -18.63 -41.29
N LEU A 800 26.86 -17.82 -42.32
CA LEU A 800 25.82 -16.93 -42.83
C LEU A 800 25.54 -17.24 -44.30
N THR A 801 24.26 -17.27 -44.67
CA THR A 801 23.82 -17.37 -46.07
C THR A 801 22.90 -16.21 -46.41
N LYS A 802 23.19 -15.51 -47.51
CA LYS A 802 22.30 -14.47 -48.05
C LYS A 802 21.31 -15.11 -49.02
N SER A 803 20.03 -14.83 -48.84
CA SER A 803 18.98 -15.14 -49.82
C SER A 803 18.06 -13.93 -49.95
N ASP A 804 17.93 -13.42 -51.17
CA ASP A 804 17.24 -12.17 -51.49
C ASP A 804 17.74 -10.97 -50.64
N LYS A 805 16.83 -10.34 -49.89
CA LYS A 805 17.11 -9.22 -48.98
C LYS A 805 17.45 -9.64 -47.55
N TYR A 806 17.46 -10.93 -47.26
CA TYR A 806 17.63 -11.48 -45.92
C TYR A 806 18.97 -12.19 -45.76
N TYR A 807 19.49 -12.16 -44.54
CA TYR A 807 20.63 -12.97 -44.11
C TYR A 807 20.13 -14.02 -43.13
N TYR A 808 20.57 -15.25 -43.32
CA TYR A 808 20.19 -16.38 -42.49
C TYR A 808 21.42 -16.90 -41.74
N VAL A 809 21.25 -17.16 -40.45
CA VAL A 809 22.27 -17.78 -39.58
C VAL A 809 22.03 -19.28 -39.56
N ASP A 810 23.07 -20.06 -39.85
CA ASP A 810 23.02 -21.52 -39.75
C ASP A 810 23.04 -21.94 -38.27
N LYS A 811 21.88 -22.38 -37.75
CA LYS A 811 21.71 -22.86 -36.37
C LYS A 811 22.72 -23.96 -36.01
N ASN A 812 23.12 -24.82 -36.96
CA ASN A 812 24.07 -25.91 -36.70
C ASN A 812 25.52 -25.44 -36.54
N SER A 813 25.81 -24.18 -36.85
CA SER A 813 27.13 -23.57 -36.67
C SER A 813 27.30 -22.86 -35.34
N LEU A 814 26.24 -22.78 -34.51
CA LEU A 814 26.27 -22.08 -33.23
C LEU A 814 27.22 -22.75 -32.24
N THR A 815 28.00 -21.91 -31.56
CA THR A 815 28.80 -22.24 -30.38
C THR A 815 28.22 -21.57 -29.13
N ASP A 816 28.93 -21.55 -28.00
CA ASP A 816 28.40 -20.99 -26.74
C ASP A 816 28.03 -19.51 -26.86
N ASN A 817 28.92 -18.70 -27.43
CA ASN A 817 28.69 -17.27 -27.66
C ASN A 817 29.12 -16.90 -29.08
N ASN A 818 28.20 -16.33 -29.85
CA ASN A 818 28.37 -16.02 -31.25
C ASN A 818 28.06 -14.55 -31.49
N PHE A 819 28.74 -13.96 -32.47
CA PHE A 819 28.69 -12.52 -32.73
C PHE A 819 28.48 -12.26 -34.22
N VAL A 820 27.54 -11.40 -34.55
CA VAL A 820 27.19 -11.03 -35.94
C VAL A 820 27.26 -9.51 -36.07
N LEU A 821 28.12 -9.04 -36.97
CA LEU A 821 28.25 -7.63 -37.31
C LEU A 821 27.35 -7.29 -38.49
N LEU A 822 26.59 -6.21 -38.37
CA LEU A 822 25.58 -5.78 -39.34
C LEU A 822 25.84 -4.33 -39.75
N ASN A 823 25.95 -4.08 -41.05
CA ASN A 823 25.99 -2.72 -41.59
C ASN A 823 24.62 -2.37 -42.19
N ILE A 824 24.09 -1.20 -41.81
CA ILE A 824 22.77 -0.74 -42.21
C ILE A 824 22.88 0.62 -42.90
N ASP A 825 22.19 0.75 -44.03
CA ASP A 825 22.07 2.02 -44.74
C ASP A 825 21.01 2.89 -44.07
N TYR A 826 21.44 3.78 -43.16
CA TYR A 826 20.55 4.71 -42.48
C TYR A 826 20.22 5.88 -43.41
N VAL A 827 18.94 6.02 -43.78
CA VAL A 827 18.50 6.90 -44.87
C VAL A 827 18.30 8.36 -44.42
N ASP A 828 18.09 8.62 -43.13
CA ASP A 828 18.06 9.97 -42.58
C ASP A 828 19.49 10.52 -42.40
N LYS A 829 19.98 11.21 -43.44
CA LYS A 829 21.34 11.76 -43.50
C LYS A 829 21.62 12.82 -42.44
N ASP A 830 20.56 13.45 -41.90
CA ASP A 830 20.67 14.53 -40.91
C ASP A 830 20.48 14.00 -39.47
N ASN A 831 20.04 12.74 -39.32
CA ASN A 831 19.81 12.06 -38.04
C ASN A 831 18.87 12.87 -37.12
N ASN A 832 17.82 13.47 -37.68
CA ASN A 832 16.94 14.42 -37.00
C ASN A 832 15.96 13.74 -36.03
N TYR A 833 15.56 12.51 -36.32
CA TYR A 833 14.61 11.75 -35.52
C TYR A 833 15.16 10.37 -35.18
N ASN A 834 14.93 9.94 -33.94
CA ASN A 834 15.23 8.58 -33.49
C ASN A 834 13.91 7.82 -33.28
N TYR A 835 13.72 6.72 -33.98
CA TYR A 835 12.53 5.87 -33.88
C TYR A 835 12.87 4.49 -33.31
N ARG A 836 11.90 3.87 -32.64
CA ARG A 836 11.83 2.42 -32.44
C ARG A 836 10.67 1.88 -33.27
N VAL A 837 10.77 0.64 -33.71
CA VAL A 837 9.72 -0.02 -34.50
C VAL A 837 8.95 -0.96 -33.59
N ASN A 838 7.63 -0.83 -33.56
CA ASN A 838 6.74 -1.78 -32.92
C ASN A 838 6.83 -3.11 -33.66
N LEU A 839 7.25 -4.17 -32.97
CA LEU A 839 7.55 -5.45 -33.61
C LEU A 839 6.29 -6.19 -34.08
N LYS A 840 5.12 -5.85 -33.54
CA LYS A 840 3.85 -6.51 -33.85
C LYS A 840 3.22 -6.01 -35.14
N ASP A 841 3.17 -4.70 -35.33
CA ASP A 841 2.48 -4.07 -36.46
C ASP A 841 3.37 -3.20 -37.34
N LYS A 842 4.66 -3.07 -37.00
CA LYS A 842 5.69 -2.28 -37.70
C LYS A 842 5.49 -0.77 -37.66
N SER A 843 4.56 -0.30 -36.84
CA SER A 843 4.41 1.14 -36.58
C SER A 843 5.61 1.69 -35.82
N LEU A 844 5.75 3.02 -35.78
CA LEU A 844 6.90 3.70 -35.21
C LEU A 844 6.57 4.39 -33.90
N ILE A 845 7.50 4.26 -32.96
CA ILE A 845 7.54 4.98 -31.70
C ILE A 845 8.63 6.04 -31.82
N LEU A 846 8.28 7.32 -31.77
CA LEU A 846 9.27 8.41 -31.78
C LEU A 846 9.92 8.53 -30.40
N ILE A 847 11.24 8.29 -30.32
CA ILE A 847 12.01 8.23 -29.07
C ILE A 847 12.67 9.55 -28.72
N SER A 848 13.22 10.25 -29.70
CA SER A 848 13.82 11.58 -29.50
C SER A 848 13.95 12.34 -30.82
N ILE A 849 14.14 13.65 -30.68
CA ILE A 849 14.41 14.58 -31.77
C ILE A 849 15.80 15.18 -31.53
N ASN A 850 16.62 15.29 -32.57
CA ASN A 850 18.03 15.70 -32.48
C ASN A 850 18.30 17.06 -33.15
N TYR A 851 17.27 17.89 -33.35
CA TYR A 851 17.37 19.24 -33.89
C TYR A 851 16.44 20.20 -33.14
N THR A 852 16.69 21.50 -33.23
CA THR A 852 15.82 22.54 -32.65
C THR A 852 14.62 22.82 -33.58
N PRO A 853 13.37 22.52 -33.17
CA PRO A 853 12.20 22.74 -34.02
C PRO A 853 11.88 24.23 -34.23
N SER A 854 11.20 24.52 -35.34
CA SER A 854 10.66 25.85 -35.67
C SER A 854 9.43 26.21 -34.82
N GLU A 855 8.86 27.40 -35.03
CA GLU A 855 7.67 27.86 -34.28
C GLU A 855 6.46 26.93 -34.43
N THR A 856 6.29 26.30 -35.58
CA THR A 856 5.37 25.18 -35.75
C THR A 856 6.16 23.89 -35.78
N PHE A 857 5.83 22.96 -34.90
CA PHE A 857 6.38 21.62 -34.85
C PHE A 857 5.25 20.60 -35.02
N GLU A 858 5.28 19.90 -36.15
CA GLU A 858 4.41 18.77 -36.43
C GLU A 858 5.21 17.49 -36.22
N ILE A 859 4.68 16.62 -35.35
CA ILE A 859 5.23 15.27 -35.20
C ILE A 859 5.04 14.55 -36.53
N PRO A 860 6.10 13.94 -37.10
CA PRO A 860 5.97 13.20 -38.34
C PRO A 860 4.88 12.14 -38.22
N SER A 861 3.91 12.14 -39.14
CA SER A 861 2.85 11.12 -39.18
C SER A 861 3.35 9.78 -39.72
N GLU A 862 4.42 9.81 -40.52
CA GLU A 862 5.10 8.64 -41.06
C GLU A 862 6.60 8.88 -41.23
N TYR A 863 7.38 7.80 -41.26
CA TYR A 863 8.77 7.79 -41.68
C TYR A 863 9.04 6.56 -42.54
N LEU A 864 9.61 6.78 -43.73
CA LEU A 864 9.83 5.75 -44.77
C LEU A 864 8.56 4.91 -45.08
N GLY A 865 7.39 5.55 -45.04
CA GLY A 865 6.09 4.91 -45.30
C GLY A 865 5.56 4.02 -44.17
N GLN A 866 6.17 4.05 -42.97
CA GLN A 866 5.60 3.46 -41.76
C GLN A 866 4.97 4.54 -40.87
N PRO A 867 3.76 4.32 -40.33
CA PRO A 867 3.07 5.31 -39.51
C PRO A 867 3.75 5.47 -38.15
N VAL A 868 3.85 6.70 -37.66
CA VAL A 868 4.23 7.01 -36.27
C VAL A 868 2.98 6.96 -35.42
N THR A 869 2.89 5.96 -34.55
CA THR A 869 1.69 5.64 -33.75
C THR A 869 1.85 5.97 -32.27
N GLU A 870 3.09 6.06 -31.78
CA GLU A 870 3.38 6.28 -30.37
C GLU A 870 4.57 7.24 -30.18
N LEU A 871 4.68 7.80 -28.97
CA LEU A 871 5.76 8.68 -28.55
C LEU A 871 6.33 8.20 -27.23
N SER A 872 7.65 8.25 -27.08
CA SER A 872 8.30 8.05 -25.79
C SER A 872 8.11 9.24 -24.87
N GLU A 873 8.05 9.02 -23.55
CA GLU A 873 8.06 10.08 -22.54
C GLU A 873 9.25 11.06 -22.71
N THR A 874 10.36 10.58 -23.28
CA THR A 874 11.60 11.34 -23.43
C THR A 874 11.74 12.05 -24.78
N PHE A 875 10.73 12.01 -25.66
CA PHE A 875 10.88 12.44 -27.06
C PHE A 875 11.33 13.89 -27.27
N LEU A 876 11.14 14.74 -26.26
CA LEU A 876 11.56 16.15 -26.24
C LEU A 876 12.62 16.47 -25.17
N ASN A 877 13.11 15.48 -24.40
CA ASN A 877 14.02 15.73 -23.27
C ASN A 877 15.39 16.30 -23.70
N SER A 878 15.87 15.89 -24.88
CA SER A 878 17.14 16.36 -25.46
C SER A 878 16.97 17.55 -26.40
N THR A 879 15.76 18.08 -26.53
CA THR A 879 15.38 19.03 -27.59
C THR A 879 15.16 20.42 -27.01
N ASP A 880 15.76 21.45 -27.61
CA ASP A 880 15.39 22.83 -27.30
C ASP A 880 13.99 23.14 -27.87
N THR A 881 13.00 23.21 -26.98
CA THR A 881 11.59 23.46 -27.29
C THR A 881 11.19 24.93 -27.19
N SER A 882 12.15 25.84 -26.94
CA SER A 882 11.86 27.25 -26.65
C SER A 882 11.17 27.99 -27.80
N ASN A 883 11.35 27.56 -29.04
CA ASN A 883 10.73 28.19 -30.21
C ASN A 883 9.29 27.71 -30.49
N ILE A 884 8.88 26.55 -29.97
CA ILE A 884 7.62 25.91 -30.36
C ILE A 884 6.41 26.70 -29.81
N LYS A 885 5.62 27.26 -30.74
CA LYS A 885 4.33 27.92 -30.48
C LYS A 885 3.14 27.08 -30.94
N THR A 886 3.32 26.23 -31.95
CA THR A 886 2.28 25.32 -32.42
C THR A 886 2.80 23.90 -32.38
N LEU A 887 2.11 23.00 -31.68
CA LEU A 887 2.44 21.57 -31.60
C LEU A 887 1.31 20.74 -32.19
N ILE A 888 1.64 19.91 -33.18
CA ILE A 888 0.67 19.08 -33.90
C ILE A 888 1.00 17.61 -33.67
N PHE A 889 0.08 16.91 -33.02
CA PHE A 889 0.04 15.46 -32.91
C PHE A 889 -0.80 14.91 -34.06
N PRO A 890 -0.22 14.15 -35.01
CA PRO A 890 -0.92 13.72 -36.22
C PRO A 890 -1.97 12.63 -35.95
N ASP A 891 -2.86 12.44 -36.92
CA ASP A 891 -3.92 11.41 -36.89
C ASP A 891 -3.37 9.96 -36.81
N SER A 892 -2.10 9.76 -37.14
CA SER A 892 -1.42 8.46 -37.07
C SER A 892 -1.17 7.98 -35.64
N LEU A 893 -1.08 8.90 -34.66
CA LEU A 893 -0.84 8.53 -33.26
C LEU A 893 -2.08 7.87 -32.67
N VAL A 894 -1.91 6.74 -31.99
CA VAL A 894 -3.01 5.95 -31.40
C VAL A 894 -3.13 6.13 -29.88
N THR A 895 -2.05 6.56 -29.23
CA THR A 895 -2.01 6.82 -27.78
C THR A 895 -1.04 7.95 -27.44
N LEU A 896 -1.28 8.59 -26.29
CA LEU A 896 -0.38 9.55 -25.66
C LEU A 896 0.08 9.05 -24.28
N GLU A 897 -0.06 7.77 -23.99
CA GLU A 897 0.32 7.18 -22.70
C GLU A 897 1.75 7.59 -22.29
N ASN A 898 1.91 8.09 -21.06
CA ASN A 898 3.16 8.62 -20.50
C ASN A 898 3.79 9.83 -21.22
N VAL A 899 3.06 10.49 -22.14
CA VAL A 899 3.54 11.70 -22.82
C VAL A 899 3.26 12.94 -21.96
N SER A 900 4.29 13.77 -21.73
CA SER A 900 4.14 15.10 -21.13
C SER A 900 4.80 16.17 -21.99
N ILE A 901 4.10 17.28 -22.23
CA ILE A 901 4.62 18.43 -22.99
C ILE A 901 5.06 19.59 -22.09
N LYS A 902 5.42 19.31 -20.83
CA LYS A 902 5.84 20.30 -19.82
C LYS A 902 7.06 21.13 -20.21
N GLN A 903 7.93 20.63 -21.07
CA GLN A 903 9.05 21.39 -21.64
C GLN A 903 8.65 22.41 -22.72
N VAL A 904 7.43 22.35 -23.27
CA VAL A 904 6.98 23.27 -24.34
C VAL A 904 6.33 24.52 -23.73
N PHE A 905 7.15 25.43 -23.21
CA PHE A 905 6.68 26.58 -22.40
C PHE A 905 5.95 27.67 -23.21
N ASN A 906 6.31 27.85 -24.48
CA ASN A 906 5.78 28.92 -25.36
C ASN A 906 4.61 28.45 -26.24
N LEU A 907 3.99 27.32 -25.90
CA LEU A 907 2.90 26.75 -26.68
C LEU A 907 1.68 27.68 -26.71
N GLU A 908 1.25 28.07 -27.91
CA GLU A 908 0.07 28.87 -28.20
C GLU A 908 -1.06 28.05 -28.84
N ASN A 909 -0.74 27.06 -29.67
CA ASN A 909 -1.73 26.24 -30.38
C ASN A 909 -1.38 24.75 -30.26
N LEU A 910 -2.36 23.93 -29.91
CA LEU A 910 -2.21 22.49 -29.78
C LEU A 910 -3.24 21.78 -30.66
N VAL A 911 -2.77 20.87 -31.50
CA VAL A 911 -3.63 20.04 -32.34
C VAL A 911 -3.40 18.58 -31.97
N ILE A 912 -4.47 17.89 -31.57
CA ILE A 912 -4.50 16.46 -31.28
C ILE A 912 -5.23 15.75 -32.42
N GLY A 913 -4.55 14.79 -33.04
CA GLY A 913 -5.08 14.02 -34.16
C GLY A 913 -6.20 13.05 -33.77
N ASN A 914 -6.90 12.57 -34.79
CA ASN A 914 -8.05 11.69 -34.67
C ASN A 914 -7.75 10.29 -34.13
N GLY A 915 -6.49 9.84 -34.09
CA GLY A 915 -6.17 8.50 -33.59
C GLY A 915 -6.14 8.39 -32.05
N ILE A 916 -6.10 9.51 -31.32
CA ILE A 916 -5.97 9.53 -29.86
C ILE A 916 -7.32 9.34 -29.16
N LYS A 917 -7.37 8.38 -28.23
CA LYS A 917 -8.55 8.12 -27.38
C LYS A 917 -8.50 8.79 -26.01
N GLU A 918 -7.31 8.96 -25.44
CA GLU A 918 -7.15 9.48 -24.08
C GLU A 918 -6.09 10.59 -24.05
N ILE A 919 -6.43 11.71 -23.43
CA ILE A 919 -5.46 12.75 -23.04
C ILE A 919 -4.94 12.39 -21.64
N PRO A 920 -3.63 12.19 -21.43
CA PRO A 920 -3.09 11.74 -20.15
C PRO A 920 -3.20 12.77 -19.02
N ASP A 921 -2.97 12.27 -17.80
CA ASP A 921 -2.83 13.12 -16.62
C ASP A 921 -1.70 14.15 -16.78
N ARG A 922 -1.97 15.40 -16.42
CA ARG A 922 -1.00 16.53 -16.47
C ARG A 922 -0.34 16.74 -17.84
N PHE A 923 -1.00 16.33 -18.93
CA PHE A 923 -0.47 16.38 -20.29
C PHE A 923 0.08 17.76 -20.69
N ALA A 924 -0.77 18.78 -20.64
CA ALA A 924 -0.49 20.17 -21.02
C ALA A 924 -0.74 21.16 -19.86
N ASN A 925 -0.47 20.75 -18.62
CA ASN A 925 -0.70 21.63 -17.48
C ASN A 925 0.28 22.81 -17.43
N TYR A 926 -0.20 23.95 -16.92
CA TYR A 926 0.52 25.21 -16.80
C TYR A 926 1.06 25.73 -18.14
N ARG A 927 0.32 25.55 -19.24
CA ARG A 927 0.61 26.21 -20.53
C ARG A 927 -0.09 27.56 -20.59
N TYR A 928 0.49 28.56 -19.92
CA TYR A 928 -0.11 29.90 -19.79
C TYR A 928 -0.36 30.63 -21.11
N ASN A 929 0.39 30.29 -22.17
CA ASN A 929 0.25 30.88 -23.49
C ASN A 929 -0.70 30.11 -24.42
N LEU A 930 -1.24 28.95 -24.02
CA LEU A 930 -2.05 28.08 -24.87
C LEU A 930 -3.41 28.73 -25.13
N LYS A 931 -3.62 29.19 -26.36
CA LYS A 931 -4.82 29.90 -26.82
C LYS A 931 -5.84 28.96 -27.46
N THR A 932 -5.37 27.98 -28.23
CA THR A 932 -6.25 27.07 -28.98
C THR A 932 -5.87 25.62 -28.76
N VAL A 933 -6.89 24.77 -28.58
CA VAL A 933 -6.77 23.31 -28.52
C VAL A 933 -7.78 22.71 -29.49
N LYS A 934 -7.30 22.01 -30.50
CA LYS A 934 -8.13 21.20 -31.40
C LYS A 934 -8.01 19.73 -31.01
N LEU A 935 -9.10 19.12 -30.56
CA LEU A 935 -9.16 17.70 -30.22
C LEU A 935 -9.57 16.87 -31.44
N GLY A 936 -9.02 15.67 -31.54
CA GLY A 936 -9.43 14.68 -32.54
C GLY A 936 -10.81 14.11 -32.24
N ASN A 937 -11.53 13.68 -33.27
CA ASN A 937 -12.93 13.25 -33.15
C ASN A 937 -13.14 11.96 -32.32
N ASN A 938 -12.07 11.23 -31.97
CA ASN A 938 -12.15 9.97 -31.23
C ASN A 938 -11.69 10.05 -29.76
N VAL A 939 -11.43 11.26 -29.23
CA VAL A 939 -11.04 11.43 -27.82
C VAL A 939 -12.21 11.06 -26.89
N GLU A 940 -12.06 9.96 -26.14
CA GLU A 940 -13.05 9.45 -25.19
C GLU A 940 -12.82 9.94 -23.75
N LYS A 941 -11.55 10.21 -23.37
CA LYS A 941 -11.18 10.59 -22.00
C LYS A 941 -10.20 11.77 -21.95
N ILE A 942 -10.43 12.67 -21.01
CA ILE A 942 -9.53 13.77 -20.65
C ILE A 942 -9.05 13.56 -19.21
N GLY A 943 -7.76 13.30 -19.04
CA GLY A 943 -7.14 12.90 -17.78
C GLY A 943 -7.05 14.01 -16.74
N LYS A 944 -6.65 13.60 -15.54
CA LYS A 944 -6.59 14.44 -14.35
C LYS A 944 -5.56 15.56 -14.54
N ASN A 945 -5.95 16.80 -14.26
CA ASN A 945 -5.12 17.99 -14.48
C ASN A 945 -4.62 18.19 -15.93
N ALA A 946 -5.22 17.56 -16.97
CA ALA A 946 -4.67 17.56 -18.33
C ALA A 946 -4.36 18.97 -18.91
N PHE A 947 -5.24 19.95 -18.70
CA PHE A 947 -5.12 21.34 -19.15
C PHE A 947 -5.21 22.35 -17.98
N GLU A 948 -4.81 21.92 -16.78
CA GLU A 948 -4.85 22.78 -15.59
C GLU A 948 -4.00 24.05 -15.83
N SER A 949 -4.53 25.23 -15.48
CA SER A 949 -3.86 26.54 -15.61
C SER A 949 -3.45 26.93 -17.04
N CYS A 950 -4.20 26.49 -18.05
CA CYS A 950 -4.12 27.04 -19.41
C CYS A 950 -4.91 28.36 -19.49
N GLU A 951 -4.40 29.41 -18.85
CA GLU A 951 -5.13 30.68 -18.64
C GLU A 951 -5.50 31.40 -19.94
N ALA A 952 -4.73 31.23 -21.03
CA ALA A 952 -5.03 31.82 -22.34
C ALA A 952 -6.08 31.03 -23.16
N LEU A 953 -6.51 29.84 -22.70
CA LEU A 953 -7.47 29.01 -23.41
C LEU A 953 -8.89 29.51 -23.11
N THR A 954 -9.48 30.22 -24.07
CA THR A 954 -10.78 30.91 -23.92
C THR A 954 -11.96 30.14 -24.49
N GLU A 955 -11.72 29.03 -25.17
CA GLU A 955 -12.75 28.11 -25.67
C GLU A 955 -12.14 26.73 -25.91
N ILE A 956 -12.99 25.70 -25.91
CA ILE A 956 -12.62 24.36 -26.35
C ILE A 956 -13.84 23.65 -26.95
N ASN A 957 -13.64 23.01 -28.09
CA ASN A 957 -14.63 22.17 -28.74
C ASN A 957 -14.39 20.72 -28.34
N LEU A 958 -15.31 20.16 -27.55
CA LEU A 958 -15.25 18.74 -27.16
C LEU A 958 -15.90 17.88 -28.25
N PRO A 959 -15.24 16.82 -28.74
CA PRO A 959 -15.84 15.90 -29.69
C PRO A 959 -16.96 15.08 -29.04
N GLU A 960 -17.91 14.57 -29.84
CA GLU A 960 -19.04 13.78 -29.33
C GLU A 960 -18.65 12.44 -28.68
N SER A 961 -17.42 11.99 -28.92
CA SER A 961 -16.85 10.76 -28.38
C SER A 961 -16.44 10.87 -26.91
N VAL A 962 -16.31 12.08 -26.34
CA VAL A 962 -15.91 12.27 -24.93
C VAL A 962 -16.94 11.64 -23.99
N LYS A 963 -16.47 10.76 -23.11
CA LYS A 963 -17.23 10.10 -22.04
C LYS A 963 -16.76 10.52 -20.65
N TYR A 964 -15.46 10.74 -20.47
CA TYR A 964 -14.85 10.99 -19.16
C TYR A 964 -14.03 12.28 -19.17
N ILE A 965 -14.30 13.16 -18.20
CA ILE A 965 -13.50 14.37 -17.94
C ILE A 965 -13.08 14.29 -16.47
N ASP A 966 -11.80 14.00 -16.20
CA ASP A 966 -11.33 13.71 -14.84
C ASP A 966 -11.09 14.96 -13.98
N ASP A 967 -10.78 14.72 -12.70
CA ASP A 967 -10.54 15.76 -11.69
C ASP A 967 -9.58 16.85 -12.21
N PHE A 968 -9.97 18.11 -12.02
CA PHE A 968 -9.18 19.29 -12.37
C PHE A 968 -8.77 19.44 -13.84
N ALA A 969 -9.36 18.68 -14.78
CA ALA A 969 -8.95 18.66 -16.19
C ALA A 969 -8.79 20.05 -16.85
N PHE A 970 -9.69 20.99 -16.56
CA PHE A 970 -9.66 22.37 -17.08
C PHE A 970 -9.70 23.44 -15.97
N THR A 971 -9.26 23.11 -14.76
CA THR A 971 -9.17 24.10 -13.67
C THR A 971 -8.20 25.22 -14.07
N GLY A 972 -8.63 26.47 -14.01
CA GLY A 972 -7.79 27.63 -14.34
C GLY A 972 -7.81 28.05 -15.82
N CYS A 973 -8.64 27.44 -16.66
CA CYS A 973 -8.90 27.93 -18.02
C CYS A 973 -9.91 29.09 -18.02
N SER A 974 -9.84 29.97 -19.04
CA SER A 974 -10.57 31.24 -19.08
C SER A 974 -11.86 31.22 -19.93
N PHE A 975 -12.33 30.06 -20.39
CA PHE A 975 -13.59 29.99 -21.12
C PHE A 975 -14.80 30.32 -20.23
N GLU A 976 -15.77 31.07 -20.76
CA GLU A 976 -16.98 31.49 -20.02
C GLU A 976 -18.13 30.49 -20.13
N LYS A 977 -18.15 29.71 -21.22
CA LYS A 977 -19.13 28.66 -21.50
C LYS A 977 -18.46 27.45 -22.10
N ILE A 978 -19.06 26.27 -21.91
CA ILE A 978 -18.65 25.04 -22.58
C ILE A 978 -19.88 24.24 -23.02
N LEU A 979 -19.75 23.58 -24.17
CA LEU A 979 -20.71 22.60 -24.65
C LEU A 979 -20.29 21.21 -24.19
N ILE A 980 -21.16 20.53 -23.45
CA ILE A 980 -20.95 19.15 -23.00
C ILE A 980 -21.91 18.23 -23.76
N GLY A 981 -21.34 17.29 -24.51
CA GLY A 981 -22.09 16.32 -25.30
C GLY A 981 -22.93 15.37 -24.45
N LYS A 982 -24.02 14.84 -25.03
CA LYS A 982 -24.95 13.92 -24.35
C LYS A 982 -24.32 12.60 -23.90
N ASN A 983 -23.18 12.23 -24.50
CA ASN A 983 -22.48 10.97 -24.23
C ASN A 983 -21.51 11.05 -23.04
N VAL A 984 -21.33 12.22 -22.42
CA VAL A 984 -20.47 12.35 -21.24
C VAL A 984 -21.11 11.64 -20.05
N GLU A 985 -20.38 10.68 -19.50
CA GLU A 985 -20.80 9.82 -18.38
C GLU A 985 -20.28 10.35 -17.03
N TYR A 986 -19.10 10.94 -17.02
CA TYR A 986 -18.43 11.40 -15.80
C TYR A 986 -17.71 12.73 -15.97
N ILE A 987 -17.86 13.59 -14.96
CA ILE A 987 -17.13 14.85 -14.82
C ILE A 987 -16.58 14.91 -13.38
N GLY A 988 -15.26 14.95 -13.25
CA GLY A 988 -14.52 14.92 -12.01
C GLY A 988 -14.59 16.23 -11.22
N ASN A 989 -14.12 16.17 -9.98
CA ASN A 989 -14.15 17.29 -9.05
C ASN A 989 -13.38 18.49 -9.60
N SER A 990 -14.02 19.65 -9.59
CA SER A 990 -13.46 20.91 -10.10
C SER A 990 -12.94 20.86 -11.54
N ALA A 991 -13.33 19.86 -12.32
CA ALA A 991 -12.83 19.67 -13.68
C ALA A 991 -13.12 20.87 -14.58
N ILE A 992 -14.31 21.47 -14.44
CA ILE A 992 -14.80 22.57 -15.28
C ILE A 992 -15.48 23.65 -14.43
N GLY A 993 -15.33 24.93 -14.79
CA GLY A 993 -16.00 26.06 -14.16
C GLY A 993 -15.27 26.64 -12.95
N TYR A 994 -13.97 26.35 -12.82
CA TYR A 994 -13.12 26.81 -11.73
C TYR A 994 -11.89 27.54 -12.25
N LEU A 995 -11.49 28.59 -11.54
CA LEU A 995 -10.33 29.43 -11.82
C LEU A 995 -9.30 29.31 -10.69
N ASN A 996 -8.03 29.53 -11.02
CA ASN A 996 -6.97 29.65 -10.03
C ASN A 996 -6.88 31.11 -9.55
N TYR A 997 -7.10 31.32 -8.25
CA TYR A 997 -7.01 32.65 -7.63
C TYR A 997 -5.72 32.77 -6.83
N ALA A 998 -4.83 33.68 -7.25
CA ALA A 998 -3.56 33.91 -6.58
C ALA A 998 -3.77 34.65 -5.24
N LEU A 999 -3.52 33.96 -4.12
CA LEU A 999 -3.56 34.52 -2.77
C LEU A 999 -2.21 35.16 -2.39
N GLY A 1000 -1.71 36.12 -3.17
CA GLY A 1000 -0.57 37.02 -2.82
C GLY A 1000 0.81 36.40 -2.50
N ASN A 1001 0.90 35.11 -2.18
CA ASN A 1001 2.07 34.41 -1.62
C ASN A 1001 2.41 33.13 -2.41
N LYS A 1002 2.16 33.10 -3.73
CA LYS A 1002 2.31 31.93 -4.62
C LYS A 1002 1.41 30.72 -4.29
N ASN A 1003 0.48 30.85 -3.36
CA ASN A 1003 -0.60 29.87 -3.15
C ASN A 1003 -1.80 30.23 -4.03
N TYR A 1004 -2.33 29.24 -4.75
CA TYR A 1004 -3.54 29.39 -5.54
C TYR A 1004 -4.71 28.74 -4.79
N SER A 1005 -5.84 29.43 -4.69
CA SER A 1005 -7.10 28.82 -4.30
C SER A 1005 -7.94 28.58 -5.54
N ILE A 1006 -8.48 27.36 -5.65
CA ILE A 1006 -9.44 27.01 -6.69
C ILE A 1006 -10.76 27.68 -6.31
N ILE A 1007 -11.20 28.63 -7.12
CA ILE A 1007 -12.47 29.33 -6.94
C ILE A 1007 -13.41 29.00 -8.08
N LYS A 1008 -14.70 28.85 -7.79
CA LYS A 1008 -15.70 28.67 -8.83
C LYS A 1008 -15.88 29.98 -9.60
N ASN A 1009 -15.91 29.93 -10.94
CA ASN A 1009 -16.30 31.07 -11.77
C ASN A 1009 -17.82 31.28 -11.65
N PRO A 1010 -18.28 32.40 -11.05
CA PRO A 1010 -19.70 32.62 -10.79
C PRO A 1010 -20.53 32.82 -12.06
N ASN A 1011 -19.91 33.20 -13.18
CA ASN A 1011 -20.58 33.48 -14.45
C ASN A 1011 -20.50 32.31 -15.44
N TYR A 1012 -19.91 31.20 -15.03
CA TYR A 1012 -19.67 30.07 -15.90
C TYR A 1012 -20.96 29.37 -16.32
N VAL A 1013 -21.08 29.05 -17.61
CA VAL A 1013 -22.27 28.41 -18.19
C VAL A 1013 -21.92 27.05 -18.78
N ILE A 1014 -22.69 26.02 -18.41
CA ILE A 1014 -22.64 24.70 -19.02
C ILE A 1014 -23.84 24.56 -19.95
N ASN A 1015 -23.57 24.44 -21.25
CA ASN A 1015 -24.57 24.06 -22.24
C ASN A 1015 -24.52 22.54 -22.39
N GLY A 1016 -25.65 21.85 -22.23
CA GLY A 1016 -25.70 20.40 -22.33
C GLY A 1016 -27.13 19.88 -22.39
N TYR A 1017 -27.30 18.58 -22.27
CA TYR A 1017 -28.61 17.94 -22.40
C TYR A 1017 -29.13 17.50 -21.03
N SER A 1018 -30.41 17.73 -20.72
CA SER A 1018 -31.06 17.19 -19.53
C SER A 1018 -30.87 15.68 -19.37
N SER A 1019 -30.87 15.21 -18.12
CA SER A 1019 -30.66 13.82 -17.71
C SER A 1019 -29.26 13.25 -18.04
N THR A 1020 -28.25 14.11 -18.17
CA THR A 1020 -26.85 13.70 -18.45
C THR A 1020 -25.90 14.08 -17.31
N ALA A 1021 -24.63 13.64 -17.39
CA ALA A 1021 -23.60 14.04 -16.44
C ALA A 1021 -23.40 15.56 -16.37
N ALA A 1022 -23.66 16.29 -17.46
CA ALA A 1022 -23.54 17.75 -17.52
C ALA A 1022 -24.52 18.44 -16.56
N GLU A 1023 -25.80 18.08 -16.61
CA GLU A 1023 -26.84 18.63 -15.72
C GLU A 1023 -26.53 18.29 -14.26
N LYS A 1024 -26.18 17.03 -13.99
CA LYS A 1024 -25.83 16.55 -12.65
C LYS A 1024 -24.64 17.32 -12.08
N TYR A 1025 -23.57 17.50 -12.87
CA TYR A 1025 -22.39 18.23 -12.47
C TYR A 1025 -22.69 19.72 -12.22
N ALA A 1026 -23.45 20.36 -13.12
CA ALA A 1026 -23.84 21.75 -12.97
C ALA A 1026 -24.68 21.98 -11.70
N SER A 1027 -25.64 21.10 -11.44
CA SER A 1027 -26.50 21.13 -10.24
C SER A 1027 -25.68 20.96 -8.95
N ASN A 1028 -24.83 19.92 -8.89
CA ASN A 1028 -23.99 19.64 -7.72
C ASN A 1028 -23.04 20.80 -7.38
N ASN A 1029 -22.51 21.48 -8.40
CA ASN A 1029 -21.54 22.56 -8.23
C ASN A 1029 -22.18 23.97 -8.25
N LYS A 1030 -23.51 24.06 -8.40
CA LYS A 1030 -24.27 25.31 -8.53
C LYS A 1030 -23.71 26.20 -9.65
N ILE A 1031 -23.51 25.62 -10.83
CA ILE A 1031 -23.10 26.28 -12.07
C ILE A 1031 -24.35 26.47 -12.94
N LYS A 1032 -24.42 27.56 -13.72
CA LYS A 1032 -25.57 27.80 -14.60
C LYS A 1032 -25.61 26.72 -15.69
N PHE A 1033 -26.75 26.05 -15.83
CA PHE A 1033 -26.99 25.02 -16.84
C PHE A 1033 -28.01 25.53 -17.88
N VAL A 1034 -27.73 25.31 -19.16
CA VAL A 1034 -28.64 25.57 -20.28
C VAL A 1034 -28.94 24.22 -20.93
N ASP A 1035 -30.22 23.81 -20.87
CA ASP A 1035 -30.67 22.54 -21.44
C ASP A 1035 -31.03 22.68 -22.92
N LEU A 1036 -30.20 22.07 -23.76
CA LEU A 1036 -30.36 22.05 -25.20
C LEU A 1036 -31.54 21.19 -25.67
N ASN A 1037 -32.10 20.29 -24.84
CA ASN A 1037 -33.31 19.52 -25.20
C ASN A 1037 -34.58 20.38 -25.23
N THR A 1038 -34.60 21.47 -24.46
CA THR A 1038 -35.78 22.33 -24.28
C THR A 1038 -35.70 23.63 -25.09
N GLN A 1039 -34.57 23.84 -25.74
CA GLN A 1039 -34.42 24.91 -26.73
C GLN A 1039 -35.07 24.44 -28.04
N SER A 1040 -36.10 25.16 -28.49
CA SER A 1040 -36.32 25.26 -29.95
C SER A 1040 -34.99 25.70 -30.58
N PRO A 1041 -34.63 25.20 -31.78
CA PRO A 1041 -33.35 25.51 -32.41
C PRO A 1041 -33.07 27.00 -32.28
N ASP A 1042 -32.04 27.33 -31.51
CA ASP A 1042 -31.82 28.69 -31.06
C ASP A 1042 -31.46 29.53 -32.28
N MET A 1043 -32.35 30.45 -32.66
CA MET A 1043 -32.14 31.45 -33.72
C MET A 1043 -31.06 32.49 -33.34
N GLU A 1044 -30.20 32.20 -32.35
CA GLU A 1044 -29.14 33.07 -31.82
C GLU A 1044 -27.73 32.44 -31.88
N GLN A 1045 -27.48 31.45 -32.74
CA GLN A 1045 -26.11 31.28 -33.23
C GLN A 1045 -25.77 32.47 -34.12
N THR A 1046 -25.04 33.44 -33.57
CA THR A 1046 -24.41 34.50 -34.36
C THR A 1046 -23.25 33.89 -35.14
N TYR A 1047 -23.53 33.30 -36.30
CA TYR A 1047 -22.54 33.08 -37.33
C TYR A 1047 -22.06 34.45 -37.80
N THR A 1048 -20.82 34.82 -37.48
CA THR A 1048 -20.20 36.07 -37.93
C THR A 1048 -19.48 35.93 -39.26
N ASN A 1049 -19.20 34.69 -39.69
CA ASN A 1049 -18.44 34.39 -40.90
C ASN A 1049 -19.09 33.28 -41.74
N ILE A 1050 -18.95 33.39 -43.06
CA ILE A 1050 -19.59 32.46 -44.03
C ILE A 1050 -18.86 31.10 -44.09
N ASP A 1051 -17.60 31.06 -43.66
CA ASP A 1051 -16.71 29.89 -43.71
C ASP A 1051 -17.01 28.84 -42.62
N ASP A 1052 -17.85 29.20 -41.64
CA ASP A 1052 -18.25 28.31 -40.53
C ASP A 1052 -19.52 27.49 -40.83
N LEU A 1053 -20.07 27.65 -42.04
CA LEU A 1053 -21.32 26.98 -42.46
C LEU A 1053 -21.04 25.60 -43.06
N ILE A 1054 -21.77 24.58 -42.58
CA ILE A 1054 -21.74 23.24 -43.15
C ILE A 1054 -22.85 23.11 -44.20
N ALA A 1055 -22.45 22.82 -45.45
CA ALA A 1055 -23.39 22.63 -46.56
C ALA A 1055 -24.32 21.44 -46.26
N GLY A 1056 -25.63 21.69 -46.22
CA GLY A 1056 -26.64 20.67 -45.91
C GLY A 1056 -27.04 20.54 -44.44
N ASP A 1057 -26.38 21.25 -43.52
CA ASP A 1057 -26.77 21.33 -42.10
C ASP A 1057 -27.77 22.49 -41.93
N ILE A 1058 -29.05 22.16 -41.89
CA ILE A 1058 -30.17 23.11 -41.98
C ILE A 1058 -30.72 23.40 -40.59
N ASN A 1059 -30.59 22.46 -39.65
CA ASN A 1059 -30.97 22.67 -38.27
C ASN A 1059 -29.84 23.33 -37.43
N LEU A 1060 -28.66 23.54 -38.02
CA LEU A 1060 -27.47 24.22 -37.46
C LEU A 1060 -26.88 23.47 -36.26
N ASP A 1061 -26.97 22.13 -36.28
CA ASP A 1061 -26.47 21.25 -35.24
C ASP A 1061 -25.04 20.72 -35.52
N ASN A 1062 -24.39 21.25 -36.56
CA ASN A 1062 -23.10 20.86 -37.12
C ASN A 1062 -23.08 19.43 -37.69
N LYS A 1063 -24.23 18.88 -38.03
CA LYS A 1063 -24.37 17.60 -38.71
C LYS A 1063 -25.23 17.77 -39.95
N VAL A 1064 -24.96 16.91 -40.92
CA VAL A 1064 -25.85 16.70 -42.04
C VAL A 1064 -26.46 15.33 -41.85
N ASP A 1065 -27.73 15.28 -41.47
CA ASP A 1065 -28.46 14.05 -41.21
C ASP A 1065 -29.91 14.09 -41.76
N ILE A 1066 -30.71 13.09 -41.39
CA ILE A 1066 -32.08 12.96 -41.88
C ILE A 1066 -33.02 14.06 -41.33
N ASN A 1067 -32.64 14.72 -40.24
CA ASN A 1067 -33.39 15.82 -39.66
C ASN A 1067 -33.28 17.06 -40.56
N ASP A 1068 -32.14 17.30 -41.20
CA ASP A 1068 -31.97 18.38 -42.19
C ASP A 1068 -32.83 18.14 -43.42
N VAL A 1069 -32.85 16.91 -43.90
CA VAL A 1069 -33.73 16.46 -45.00
C VAL A 1069 -35.20 16.72 -44.64
N THR A 1070 -35.60 16.35 -43.43
CA THR A 1070 -36.98 16.52 -42.94
C THR A 1070 -37.33 18.00 -42.80
N LEU A 1071 -36.41 18.81 -42.25
CA LEU A 1071 -36.58 20.24 -42.06
C LEU A 1071 -36.70 20.98 -43.41
N LEU A 1072 -35.86 20.61 -44.38
CA LEU A 1072 -35.90 21.13 -45.75
C LEU A 1072 -37.20 20.77 -46.48
N GLN A 1073 -37.66 19.52 -46.33
CA GLN A 1073 -38.94 19.10 -46.89
C GLN A 1073 -40.10 19.91 -46.28
N ASN A 1074 -40.09 20.12 -44.97
CA ASN A 1074 -41.12 20.92 -44.31
C ASN A 1074 -41.10 22.38 -44.79
N PHE A 1075 -39.93 22.97 -45.00
CA PHE A 1075 -39.80 24.31 -45.59
C PHE A 1075 -40.36 24.37 -47.02
N ILE A 1076 -40.01 23.42 -47.89
CA ILE A 1076 -40.50 23.36 -49.28
C ILE A 1076 -42.03 23.24 -49.33
N THR A 1077 -42.63 22.54 -48.36
CA THR A 1077 -44.09 22.41 -48.24
C THR A 1077 -44.79 23.61 -47.58
N GLY A 1078 -44.03 24.62 -47.14
CA GLY A 1078 -44.55 25.83 -46.49
C GLY A 1078 -44.94 25.63 -45.02
N ASN A 1079 -44.46 24.57 -44.38
CA ASN A 1079 -44.78 24.25 -42.97
C ASN A 1079 -43.82 24.91 -41.97
N VAL A 1080 -42.68 25.44 -42.45
CA VAL A 1080 -41.66 26.15 -41.63
C VAL A 1080 -41.05 27.27 -42.48
N GLU A 1081 -40.63 28.35 -41.84
CA GLU A 1081 -39.84 29.42 -42.47
C GLU A 1081 -38.37 29.28 -42.05
N PHE A 1082 -37.45 29.62 -42.96
CA PHE A 1082 -36.01 29.60 -42.71
C PHE A 1082 -35.48 31.01 -42.48
N ASN A 1083 -34.48 31.13 -41.61
CA ASN A 1083 -33.63 32.31 -41.54
C ASN A 1083 -32.57 32.30 -42.66
N ASP A 1084 -31.82 33.40 -42.82
CA ASP A 1084 -30.83 33.56 -43.90
C ASP A 1084 -29.74 32.48 -43.92
N PHE A 1085 -29.33 31.96 -42.76
CA PHE A 1085 -28.29 30.92 -42.65
C PHE A 1085 -28.84 29.54 -43.02
N GLN A 1086 -30.02 29.18 -42.51
CA GLN A 1086 -30.70 27.94 -42.87
C GLN A 1086 -31.04 27.92 -44.37
N TYR A 1087 -31.45 29.06 -44.92
CA TYR A 1087 -31.72 29.22 -46.35
C TYR A 1087 -30.44 29.03 -47.19
N LYS A 1088 -29.29 29.53 -46.73
CA LYS A 1088 -27.98 29.33 -47.38
C LYS A 1088 -27.49 27.89 -47.28
N ASN A 1089 -27.55 27.24 -46.10
CA ASN A 1089 -27.11 25.85 -45.94
C ASN A 1089 -27.98 24.87 -46.72
N SER A 1090 -29.21 25.26 -47.03
CA SER A 1090 -30.12 24.50 -47.91
C SER A 1090 -29.73 24.56 -49.40
N ALA A 1091 -28.90 25.52 -49.83
CA ALA A 1091 -28.61 25.82 -51.22
C ALA A 1091 -27.53 24.93 -51.86
N VAL A 1092 -27.69 23.61 -51.74
CA VAL A 1092 -26.68 22.62 -52.16
C VAL A 1092 -26.72 22.19 -53.64
N THR A 1093 -27.41 22.92 -54.53
CA THR A 1093 -27.47 22.59 -55.98
C THR A 1093 -27.21 23.78 -56.90
N HIS A 1094 -26.41 23.59 -57.96
CA HIS A 1094 -25.98 24.60 -58.94
C HIS A 1094 -27.06 25.11 -59.93
N TYR A 1095 -28.23 24.47 -60.01
CA TYR A 1095 -29.13 24.60 -61.18
C TYR A 1095 -30.39 25.45 -60.97
N TYR A 1096 -30.64 25.97 -59.75
CA TYR A 1096 -31.92 26.59 -59.41
C TYR A 1096 -31.75 27.86 -58.57
N GLU A 1097 -32.47 28.92 -58.93
CA GLU A 1097 -32.51 30.21 -58.20
C GLU A 1097 -33.38 30.14 -56.92
N THR A 1098 -33.97 28.99 -56.61
CA THR A 1098 -34.83 28.79 -55.42
C THR A 1098 -34.63 27.39 -54.81
N ILE A 1099 -34.78 27.31 -53.48
CA ILE A 1099 -34.74 26.04 -52.74
C ILE A 1099 -35.90 25.13 -53.15
N SER A 1100 -35.59 23.89 -53.52
CA SER A 1100 -36.57 22.93 -54.07
C SER A 1100 -36.28 21.49 -53.63
N VAL A 1101 -37.13 20.54 -54.05
CA VAL A 1101 -36.96 19.09 -53.79
C VAL A 1101 -35.62 18.54 -54.32
N ASN A 1102 -34.96 19.25 -55.23
CA ASN A 1102 -33.64 18.87 -55.72
C ASN A 1102 -32.56 19.07 -54.65
N ASN A 1103 -32.67 20.09 -53.79
CA ASN A 1103 -31.77 20.27 -52.65
C ASN A 1103 -31.91 19.14 -51.63
N VAL A 1104 -33.15 18.69 -51.38
CA VAL A 1104 -33.43 17.50 -50.56
C VAL A 1104 -32.78 16.26 -51.15
N THR A 1105 -32.90 16.09 -52.47
CA THR A 1105 -32.33 14.94 -53.18
C THR A 1105 -30.80 14.92 -53.08
N GLU A 1106 -30.16 16.09 -53.14
CA GLU A 1106 -28.69 16.17 -53.07
C GLU A 1106 -28.17 15.86 -51.66
N ILE A 1107 -28.83 16.36 -50.60
CA ILE A 1107 -28.51 15.97 -49.22
C ILE A 1107 -28.74 14.46 -49.04
N GLN A 1108 -29.82 13.89 -49.55
CA GLN A 1108 -30.05 12.43 -49.50
C GLN A 1108 -29.00 11.63 -50.29
N ARG A 1109 -28.46 12.17 -51.38
CA ARG A 1109 -27.35 11.55 -52.12
C ARG A 1109 -26.06 11.57 -51.31
N TYR A 1110 -25.79 12.65 -50.58
CA TYR A 1110 -24.68 12.73 -49.64
C TYR A 1110 -24.84 11.72 -48.49
N LEU A 1111 -26.01 11.67 -47.85
CA LEU A 1111 -26.32 10.72 -46.77
C LEU A 1111 -26.27 9.26 -47.22
N SER A 1112 -26.56 8.98 -48.49
CA SER A 1112 -26.48 7.63 -49.06
C SER A 1112 -25.10 7.29 -49.65
N GLY A 1113 -24.11 8.16 -49.49
CA GLY A 1113 -22.74 7.96 -49.97
C GLY A 1113 -22.61 7.95 -51.50
N LYS A 1114 -23.57 8.54 -52.23
CA LYS A 1114 -23.53 8.68 -53.69
C LYS A 1114 -22.75 9.90 -54.16
N ILE A 1115 -22.45 10.83 -53.26
CA ILE A 1115 -21.56 11.97 -53.45
C ILE A 1115 -20.78 12.18 -52.14
N ASP A 1116 -19.52 12.61 -52.25
CA ASP A 1116 -18.58 12.63 -51.12
C ASP A 1116 -18.61 13.96 -50.33
N SER A 1117 -19.22 15.01 -50.90
CA SER A 1117 -19.30 16.34 -50.27
C SER A 1117 -20.51 17.14 -50.76
N LEU A 1118 -20.90 18.13 -49.95
CA LEU A 1118 -21.88 19.17 -50.30
C LEU A 1118 -21.18 20.53 -50.34
N GLU A 1119 -21.65 21.43 -51.20
CA GLU A 1119 -21.16 22.80 -51.32
C GLU A 1119 -22.33 23.79 -51.26
N ILE A 1120 -22.12 24.97 -50.69
CA ILE A 1120 -23.12 26.05 -50.68
C ILE A 1120 -23.01 26.87 -51.97
N TYR A 1121 -24.11 26.99 -52.71
CA TYR A 1121 -24.18 27.83 -53.92
C TYR A 1121 -24.91 29.15 -53.65
N SER A 1122 -24.46 30.23 -54.29
CA SER A 1122 -25.07 31.55 -54.13
C SER A 1122 -26.49 31.59 -54.69
N VAL A 1123 -27.46 31.84 -53.82
CA VAL A 1123 -28.83 32.23 -54.18
C VAL A 1123 -28.92 33.75 -54.07
N GLY A 1124 -29.46 34.41 -55.10
CA GLY A 1124 -29.48 35.87 -55.25
C GLY A 1124 -30.27 36.63 -54.20
#